data_AF-A0A391PE11-F1
#
_entry.id   AF-A0A391PE11-F1
#
_cell.length_a   1.000
_cell.length_b   1.000
_cell.length_c   1.000
_cell.angle_alpha   90.00
_cell.angle_beta   90.00
_cell.angle_gamma   90.00
#
_symmetry.space_group_name_H-M   'P 1'
#
loop_
_entity.id
_entity.type
_entity.pdbx_description
1 polymer ?
#
loop_
_entity_poly.entity_id
_entity_poly.type
_entity_poly.pdbx_seq_one_letter_code
_entity_poly.pdbx_strand_id
1 'polypeptide(L)'
;MTTGDRSVSDPVGFITDLVTAVDDRLTLERARSVITCVAGGRAKSRRLAAFLAQRPAVLTDGRSPAPRAVGDLLIALRKAGAEVSPPVCAECGTPMRTLQRRGQDWFCGACSVRPAPCAACGQLRHVSTRDRAGGARCAQCPDRDDRDPISVIHTVVARLDPAVDRDLIASAVSRLASRPAHQRKVAWALEAAPELLTGAGHLAAVRAIIPLIDALYAAGVAGIVRPACPRCGRVVRIDKPLDGQRVCRTCIAHTRIEECARCGARREPATRDEQGRPLCPNCLVTDPDNLEVCLNCGRRRPVSLRTPAGPICSTCPALPTATCSICGDETPCGTSRITGRPWCPACQRRTARCSSCGRTTAIISGTLTQPHCEDCTTRAVWHDCPTCSDPSYPHPGQCVRCRINQRLNEIIGPPSASLHPGLQALRHNIATAEHPITAMRWLKKKAVAPVLADLAASRRALTHEALDELPHSPPLAHLREVLIGVGALPRRDEHMVRIERFVDQTLAAQADLEQRQVLHRYTVWHLIRRLRQRNNGHAATIEQFNSVRQRTHAAVAFLDWLTEHQITLGSCQQADLDRWLTDATATHRQAAGHFIRWAHKNKLTSVRIGAHRWMGPTRPLDDQNRWNIARRLLHDDSLKPDDRLAGLLILLYAQTPAAICRMTTVDFELDSDPVRLHLGSSPIHLPEPVAGLARLTVSNRKGHATIGVLTPSIWLFPGGQPGRPISTGQLTQRMNRLGIRPGAARSTALFQLATEIPAAILARTLGIHTDVAVSWQRLSAGDWTNYAAVISSRPQSLARNTETRA
;
A
#
# COMPACT_ATOMS: atom_id res chain seq x y z
N MET A 1 -8.23 -39.42 -23.97
CA MET A 1 -7.69 -38.54 -22.91
C MET A 1 -7.50 -39.39 -21.66
N THR A 2 -6.33 -39.34 -21.02
CA THR A 2 -6.10 -40.03 -19.74
C THR A 2 -6.78 -39.27 -18.59
N THR A 3 -6.92 -39.90 -17.42
CA THR A 3 -7.50 -39.26 -16.22
C THR A 3 -6.77 -37.98 -15.81
N GLY A 4 -5.44 -37.94 -15.95
CA GLY A 4 -4.63 -36.75 -15.73
C GLY A 4 -4.97 -35.57 -16.65
N ASP A 5 -5.26 -35.84 -17.93
CA ASP A 5 -5.53 -34.82 -18.95
C ASP A 5 -6.87 -34.09 -18.70
N ARG A 6 -7.91 -34.82 -18.27
CA ARG A 6 -9.19 -34.21 -17.83
C ARG A 6 -9.02 -33.38 -16.55
N SER A 7 -8.15 -33.78 -15.62
CA SER A 7 -7.88 -33.02 -14.38
C SER A 7 -7.28 -31.61 -14.62
N VAL A 8 -6.68 -31.38 -15.80
CA VAL A 8 -6.11 -30.09 -16.22
C VAL A 8 -7.07 -29.31 -17.13
N SER A 9 -7.76 -29.99 -18.06
CA SER A 9 -8.64 -29.37 -19.06
C SER A 9 -10.04 -29.03 -18.55
N ASP A 10 -10.72 -29.93 -17.83
CA ASP A 10 -11.94 -29.64 -17.05
C ASP A 10 -11.82 -30.16 -15.61
N PRO A 11 -11.08 -29.45 -14.74
CA PRO A 11 -10.93 -29.85 -13.34
C PRO A 11 -12.26 -29.87 -12.57
N VAL A 12 -13.26 -29.07 -12.96
CA VAL A 12 -14.54 -29.04 -12.23
C VAL A 12 -15.39 -30.23 -12.65
N GLY A 13 -15.53 -30.49 -13.95
CA GLY A 13 -16.21 -31.69 -14.45
C GLY A 13 -15.56 -32.97 -13.96
N PHE A 14 -14.22 -33.09 -14.00
CA PHE A 14 -13.53 -34.27 -13.47
C PHE A 14 -13.83 -34.55 -11.99
N ILE A 15 -13.89 -33.50 -11.14
CA ILE A 15 -14.26 -33.66 -9.73
C ILE A 15 -15.76 -33.96 -9.59
N THR A 16 -16.62 -33.38 -10.43
CA THR A 16 -18.05 -33.71 -10.46
C THR A 16 -18.26 -35.18 -10.77
N ASP A 17 -17.63 -35.72 -11.82
CA ASP A 17 -17.74 -37.12 -12.21
C ASP A 17 -17.31 -38.06 -11.06
N LEU A 18 -16.19 -37.74 -10.38
CA LEU A 18 -15.72 -38.49 -9.21
C LEU A 18 -16.68 -38.42 -8.01
N VAL A 19 -17.38 -37.30 -7.82
CA VAL A 19 -18.38 -37.16 -6.76
C VAL A 19 -19.64 -37.94 -7.12
N THR A 20 -20.14 -37.85 -8.36
CA THR A 20 -21.33 -38.58 -8.80
C THR A 20 -21.10 -40.09 -8.92
N ALA A 21 -19.86 -40.54 -9.07
CA ALA A 21 -19.50 -41.95 -8.98
C ALA A 21 -19.51 -42.50 -7.54
N VAL A 22 -19.54 -41.63 -6.53
CA VAL A 22 -19.65 -41.99 -5.10
C VAL A 22 -21.07 -41.76 -4.57
N ASP A 23 -21.80 -40.80 -5.13
CA ASP A 23 -23.16 -40.43 -4.71
C ASP A 23 -23.94 -39.77 -5.85
N ASP A 24 -24.99 -40.45 -6.31
CA ASP A 24 -25.85 -40.06 -7.43
C ASP A 24 -26.98 -39.09 -7.04
N ARG A 25 -27.24 -38.87 -5.75
CA ARG A 25 -28.34 -38.01 -5.27
C ARG A 25 -28.10 -36.53 -5.52
N LEU A 26 -26.84 -36.13 -5.73
CA LEU A 26 -26.49 -34.77 -6.09
C LEU A 26 -26.56 -34.56 -7.60
N THR A 27 -27.44 -33.68 -8.05
CA THR A 27 -27.47 -33.27 -9.47
C THR A 27 -26.12 -32.68 -9.90
N LEU A 28 -25.72 -32.97 -11.14
CA LEU A 28 -24.46 -32.51 -11.73
C LEU A 28 -24.26 -30.99 -11.56
N GLU A 29 -25.31 -30.19 -11.76
CA GLU A 29 -25.27 -28.74 -11.56
C GLU A 29 -24.99 -28.35 -10.11
N ARG A 30 -25.65 -29.01 -9.14
CA ARG A 30 -25.47 -28.75 -7.72
C ARG A 30 -24.07 -29.13 -7.26
N ALA A 31 -23.54 -30.26 -7.69
CA ALA A 31 -22.16 -30.67 -7.45
C ALA A 31 -21.15 -29.66 -8.04
N ARG A 32 -21.31 -29.26 -9.32
CA ARG A 32 -20.46 -28.25 -9.98
C ARG A 32 -20.47 -26.91 -9.23
N SER A 33 -21.64 -26.48 -8.73
CA SER A 33 -21.79 -25.26 -7.93
C SER A 33 -21.01 -25.32 -6.60
N VAL A 34 -21.13 -26.43 -5.86
CA VAL A 34 -20.40 -26.66 -4.61
C VAL A 34 -18.88 -26.65 -4.85
N ILE A 35 -18.41 -27.42 -5.84
CA ILE A 35 -16.98 -27.51 -6.21
C ILE A 35 -16.43 -26.13 -6.60
N THR A 36 -17.19 -25.37 -7.39
CA THR A 36 -16.80 -24.01 -7.82
C THR A 36 -16.72 -23.04 -6.66
N CYS A 37 -17.64 -23.13 -5.70
CA CYS A 37 -17.64 -22.32 -4.47
C CYS A 37 -16.42 -22.64 -3.58
N VAL A 38 -16.12 -23.92 -3.35
CA VAL A 38 -14.98 -24.35 -2.53
C VAL A 38 -13.65 -24.02 -3.20
N ALA A 39 -13.54 -24.16 -4.52
CA ALA A 39 -12.32 -23.86 -5.26
C ALA A 39 -12.10 -22.36 -5.50
N GLY A 40 -13.14 -21.58 -5.78
CA GLY A 40 -13.04 -20.13 -6.02
C GLY A 40 -12.20 -19.70 -7.25
N GLY A 41 -11.62 -20.64 -8.01
CA GLY A 41 -10.77 -20.35 -9.17
C GLY A 41 -10.02 -21.56 -9.71
N ARG A 42 -9.71 -21.55 -11.02
CA ARG A 42 -9.19 -22.69 -11.78
C ARG A 42 -7.91 -23.29 -11.19
N ALA A 43 -6.99 -22.45 -10.71
CA ALA A 43 -5.73 -22.89 -10.09
C ALA A 43 -5.93 -23.64 -8.75
N LYS A 44 -7.06 -23.51 -8.06
CA LYS A 44 -7.40 -24.34 -6.89
C LYS A 44 -8.21 -25.57 -7.33
N SER A 45 -9.10 -25.44 -8.33
CA SER A 45 -9.80 -26.57 -8.95
C SER A 45 -8.83 -27.63 -9.48
N ARG A 46 -7.81 -27.24 -10.26
CA ARG A 46 -6.78 -28.16 -10.78
C ARG A 46 -6.02 -28.91 -9.69
N ARG A 47 -5.63 -28.22 -8.61
CA ARG A 47 -4.94 -28.87 -7.47
C ARG A 47 -5.86 -29.84 -6.70
N LEU A 48 -7.15 -29.54 -6.64
CA LEU A 48 -8.16 -30.43 -6.06
C LEU A 48 -8.37 -31.67 -6.96
N ALA A 49 -8.50 -31.45 -8.27
CA ALA A 49 -8.63 -32.50 -9.28
C ALA A 49 -7.40 -33.42 -9.33
N ALA A 50 -6.19 -32.86 -9.34
CA ALA A 50 -4.95 -33.63 -9.36
C ALA A 50 -4.78 -34.50 -8.10
N PHE A 51 -5.12 -33.98 -6.91
CA PHE A 51 -5.12 -34.79 -5.69
C PHE A 51 -6.17 -35.91 -5.75
N LEU A 52 -7.38 -35.60 -6.21
CA LEU A 52 -8.46 -36.60 -6.32
C LEU A 52 -8.21 -37.63 -7.43
N ALA A 53 -7.44 -37.29 -8.47
CA ALA A 53 -6.97 -38.25 -9.46
C ALA A 53 -5.95 -39.24 -8.88
N GLN A 54 -5.13 -38.81 -7.93
CA GLN A 54 -4.14 -39.65 -7.23
C GLN A 54 -4.77 -40.46 -6.08
N ARG A 55 -5.75 -39.89 -5.36
CA ARG A 55 -6.42 -40.53 -4.22
C ARG A 55 -7.93 -40.22 -4.21
N PRO A 56 -8.73 -40.86 -5.09
CA PRO A 56 -10.19 -40.68 -5.11
C PRO A 56 -10.86 -41.23 -3.85
N ALA A 57 -10.27 -42.26 -3.22
CA ALA A 57 -10.77 -42.89 -1.99
C ALA A 57 -10.97 -41.92 -0.80
N VAL A 58 -10.40 -40.70 -0.84
CA VAL A 58 -10.68 -39.67 0.18
C VAL A 58 -12.16 -39.24 0.22
N LEU A 59 -12.91 -39.45 -0.88
CA LEU A 59 -14.36 -39.20 -0.95
C LEU A 59 -15.18 -40.24 -0.15
N THR A 60 -14.64 -41.44 0.06
CA THR A 60 -15.28 -42.55 0.77
C THR A 60 -14.66 -42.84 2.15
N ASP A 61 -13.36 -42.58 2.34
CA ASP A 61 -12.67 -42.78 3.62
C ASP A 61 -12.64 -41.53 4.52
N GLY A 62 -12.67 -40.31 3.94
CA GLY A 62 -12.59 -39.04 4.67
C GLY A 62 -11.25 -38.80 5.40
N ARG A 63 -10.22 -39.61 5.18
CA ARG A 63 -8.97 -39.67 5.95
C ARG A 63 -7.88 -38.76 5.38
N SER A 64 -7.25 -37.98 6.25
CA SER A 64 -5.95 -37.37 5.95
C SER A 64 -4.81 -38.42 5.95
N PRO A 65 -3.59 -38.13 5.47
CA PRO A 65 -3.06 -36.84 5.02
C PRO A 65 -3.71 -36.37 3.71
N ALA A 66 -4.21 -35.13 3.70
CA ALA A 66 -4.84 -34.53 2.52
C ALA A 66 -4.88 -32.98 2.58
N PRO A 67 -4.88 -32.27 1.43
CA PRO A 67 -4.98 -30.81 1.40
C PRO A 67 -6.27 -30.33 2.07
N ARG A 68 -6.20 -29.23 2.85
CA ARG A 68 -7.37 -28.64 3.53
C ARG A 68 -8.57 -28.43 2.60
N ALA A 69 -8.32 -28.07 1.33
CA ALA A 69 -9.36 -27.85 0.33
C ALA A 69 -10.22 -29.10 0.04
N VAL A 70 -9.69 -30.31 0.25
CA VAL A 70 -10.44 -31.57 0.14
C VAL A 70 -11.37 -31.72 1.33
N GLY A 71 -10.89 -31.50 2.56
CA GLY A 71 -11.74 -31.54 3.75
C GLY A 71 -12.83 -30.45 3.75
N ASP A 72 -12.50 -29.25 3.26
CA ASP A 72 -13.49 -28.18 3.01
C ASP A 72 -14.52 -28.62 1.93
N LEU A 73 -14.11 -29.38 0.90
CA LEU A 73 -15.02 -29.95 -0.12
C LEU A 73 -15.97 -30.98 0.48
N LEU A 74 -15.47 -31.96 1.24
CA LEU A 74 -16.30 -33.01 1.86
C LEU A 74 -17.39 -32.41 2.77
N ILE A 75 -17.02 -31.40 3.58
CA ILE A 75 -17.98 -30.67 4.43
C ILE A 75 -19.04 -29.94 3.57
N ALA A 76 -18.63 -29.31 2.46
CA ALA A 76 -19.54 -28.56 1.61
C ALA A 76 -20.48 -29.47 0.79
N LEU A 77 -19.99 -30.62 0.31
CA LEU A 77 -20.79 -31.65 -0.37
C LEU A 77 -21.85 -32.22 0.59
N ARG A 78 -21.45 -32.67 1.78
CA ARG A 78 -22.41 -33.17 2.79
C ARG A 78 -23.43 -32.11 3.20
N LYS A 79 -23.03 -30.84 3.31
CA LYS A 79 -23.97 -29.72 3.56
C LYS A 79 -24.95 -29.50 2.39
N ALA A 80 -24.58 -29.89 1.17
CA ALA A 80 -25.45 -29.84 0.00
C ALA A 80 -26.31 -31.10 -0.19
N GLY A 81 -26.25 -32.08 0.73
CA GLY A 81 -27.05 -33.30 0.71
C GLY A 81 -26.27 -34.58 0.41
N ALA A 82 -24.95 -34.50 0.19
CA ALA A 82 -24.18 -35.65 -0.28
C ALA A 82 -23.96 -36.76 0.76
N GLU A 83 -23.92 -38.01 0.30
CA GLU A 83 -23.51 -39.18 1.10
C GLU A 83 -22.00 -39.48 1.08
N VAL A 84 -21.17 -38.61 0.47
CA VAL A 84 -19.70 -38.68 0.59
C VAL A 84 -19.24 -38.65 2.05
N SER A 85 -18.12 -39.28 2.35
CA SER A 85 -17.59 -39.40 3.71
C SER A 85 -17.23 -38.02 4.32
N PRO A 86 -17.57 -37.74 5.58
CA PRO A 86 -17.09 -36.54 6.27
C PRO A 86 -15.58 -36.64 6.53
N PRO A 87 -14.85 -35.52 6.64
CA PRO A 87 -13.48 -35.56 7.14
C PRO A 87 -13.43 -36.28 8.49
N VAL A 88 -12.57 -37.28 8.65
CA VAL A 88 -12.38 -37.96 9.94
C VAL A 88 -11.14 -37.45 10.67
N CYS A 89 -11.20 -37.43 12.00
CA CYS A 89 -10.05 -37.07 12.81
C CYS A 89 -8.96 -38.14 12.70
N ALA A 90 -7.72 -37.75 12.33
CA ALA A 90 -6.58 -38.66 12.22
C ALA A 90 -6.14 -39.30 13.56
N GLU A 91 -6.63 -38.78 14.69
CA GLU A 91 -6.28 -39.24 16.04
C GLU A 91 -7.38 -40.12 16.67
N CYS A 92 -8.65 -39.68 16.61
CA CYS A 92 -9.77 -40.36 17.26
C CYS A 92 -10.84 -40.93 16.30
N GLY A 93 -10.60 -40.88 14.98
CA GLY A 93 -11.54 -41.39 13.96
C GLY A 93 -12.86 -40.63 13.81
N THR A 94 -13.20 -39.72 14.73
CA THR A 94 -14.52 -39.06 14.77
C THR A 94 -14.82 -38.26 13.49
N PRO A 95 -16.00 -38.47 12.87
CA PRO A 95 -16.53 -37.62 11.79
C PRO A 95 -16.61 -36.13 12.15
N MET A 96 -16.15 -35.26 11.25
CA MET A 96 -16.01 -33.83 11.53
C MET A 96 -16.87 -32.95 10.62
N ARG A 97 -17.61 -32.01 11.23
CA ARG A 97 -18.28 -30.90 10.52
C ARG A 97 -17.39 -29.65 10.36
N THR A 98 -16.29 -29.59 11.10
CA THR A 98 -15.23 -28.56 10.98
C THR A 98 -13.89 -29.21 11.32
N LEU A 99 -12.81 -28.83 10.62
CA LEU A 99 -11.49 -29.43 10.80
C LEU A 99 -10.42 -28.41 11.20
N GLN A 100 -9.53 -28.84 12.09
CA GLN A 100 -8.23 -28.23 12.35
C GLN A 100 -7.16 -29.01 11.58
N ARG A 101 -6.02 -28.37 11.27
CA ARG A 101 -4.95 -28.99 10.46
C ARG A 101 -3.59 -28.86 11.14
N ARG A 102 -2.86 -29.97 11.26
CA ARG A 102 -1.46 -30.03 11.69
C ARG A 102 -0.69 -30.82 10.62
N GLY A 103 0.33 -30.24 9.99
CA GLY A 103 0.93 -30.84 8.79
C GLY A 103 -0.09 -30.99 7.66
N GLN A 104 -0.21 -32.19 7.07
CA GLN A 104 -1.30 -32.53 6.13
C GLN A 104 -2.52 -33.16 6.83
N ASP A 105 -2.46 -33.36 8.14
CA ASP A 105 -3.46 -34.14 8.87
C ASP A 105 -4.59 -33.31 9.48
N TRP A 106 -5.77 -33.92 9.53
CA TRP A 106 -7.01 -33.30 9.97
C TRP A 106 -7.38 -33.79 11.36
N PHE A 107 -7.73 -32.86 12.24
CA PHE A 107 -8.05 -33.16 13.64
C PHE A 107 -9.33 -32.45 14.07
N CYS A 108 -10.12 -33.13 14.91
CA CYS A 108 -11.31 -32.55 15.52
C CYS A 108 -10.91 -31.47 16.54
N GLY A 109 -11.88 -30.70 17.01
CA GLY A 109 -11.63 -29.63 17.99
C GLY A 109 -10.85 -30.12 19.23
N ALA A 110 -11.21 -31.29 19.78
CA ALA A 110 -10.55 -31.89 20.94
C ALA A 110 -9.11 -32.32 20.63
N CYS A 111 -8.91 -33.28 19.74
CA CYS A 111 -7.58 -33.82 19.37
C CYS A 111 -6.61 -32.76 18.84
N SER A 112 -7.10 -31.70 18.19
CA SER A 112 -6.25 -30.61 17.72
C SER A 112 -5.47 -29.92 18.84
N VAL A 113 -6.05 -29.84 20.03
CA VAL A 113 -5.47 -29.22 21.24
C VAL A 113 -4.75 -30.29 22.05
N ARG A 114 -3.41 -30.32 21.97
CA ARG A 114 -2.57 -31.20 22.79
C ARG A 114 -2.95 -31.01 24.28
N PRO A 115 -3.19 -32.11 25.03
CA PRO A 115 -3.28 -32.06 26.47
C PRO A 115 -2.03 -31.43 27.08
N ALA A 116 -2.21 -30.70 28.17
CA ALA A 116 -1.12 -30.12 28.95
C ALA A 116 -1.40 -30.33 30.44
N PRO A 117 -0.38 -30.38 31.32
CA PRO A 117 -0.60 -30.43 32.75
C PRO A 117 -1.38 -29.18 33.18
N CYS A 118 -2.49 -29.38 33.87
CA CYS A 118 -3.30 -28.29 34.41
C CYS A 118 -2.53 -27.60 35.54
N ALA A 119 -2.28 -26.30 35.45
CA ALA A 119 -1.59 -25.51 36.46
C ALA A 119 -2.33 -25.41 37.81
N ALA A 120 -3.55 -25.97 37.91
CA ALA A 120 -4.30 -26.08 39.16
C ALA A 120 -4.21 -27.50 39.75
N CYS A 121 -4.61 -28.53 38.99
CA CYS A 121 -4.70 -29.92 39.50
C CYS A 121 -3.57 -30.85 39.04
N GLY A 122 -2.54 -30.34 38.36
CA GLY A 122 -1.40 -31.09 37.80
C GLY A 122 -1.74 -32.00 36.62
N GLN A 123 -2.96 -32.55 36.57
CA GLN A 123 -3.37 -33.58 35.62
C GLN A 123 -3.29 -33.14 34.16
N LEU A 124 -2.78 -34.03 33.30
CA LEU A 124 -2.69 -33.86 31.87
C LEU A 124 -4.10 -33.84 31.25
N ARG A 125 -4.58 -32.67 30.84
CA ARG A 125 -5.96 -32.47 30.35
C ARG A 125 -6.00 -31.50 29.17
N HIS A 126 -7.10 -31.50 28.40
CA HIS A 126 -7.30 -30.49 27.36
C HIS A 126 -7.35 -29.08 27.97
N VAL A 127 -6.62 -28.17 27.34
CA VAL A 127 -6.50 -26.76 27.75
C VAL A 127 -7.79 -26.02 27.37
N SER A 128 -8.65 -25.77 28.37
CA SER A 128 -9.89 -25.02 28.20
C SER A 128 -9.62 -23.52 28.21
N THR A 129 -8.86 -23.06 29.20
CA THR A 129 -8.38 -21.69 29.32
C THR A 129 -6.88 -21.67 29.63
N ARG A 130 -6.31 -20.47 29.66
CA ARG A 130 -5.01 -20.23 30.30
C ARG A 130 -5.22 -19.19 31.37
N ASP A 131 -4.54 -19.36 32.50
CA ASP A 131 -4.57 -18.44 33.63
C ASP A 131 -3.76 -17.17 33.37
N ARG A 132 -3.75 -16.26 34.35
CA ARG A 132 -3.00 -15.00 34.32
C ARG A 132 -1.49 -15.20 34.10
N ALA A 133 -0.90 -16.29 34.59
CA ALA A 133 0.52 -16.63 34.39
C ALA A 133 0.78 -17.34 33.04
N GLY A 134 -0.26 -17.57 32.24
CA GLY A 134 -0.19 -18.32 30.98
C GLY A 134 -0.19 -19.84 31.17
N GLY A 135 -0.32 -20.34 32.40
CA GLY A 135 -0.48 -21.76 32.71
C GLY A 135 -1.74 -22.34 32.08
N ALA A 136 -1.71 -23.63 31.76
CA ALA A 136 -2.86 -24.31 31.16
C ALA A 136 -3.91 -24.62 32.24
N ARG A 137 -5.19 -24.34 31.98
CA ARG A 137 -6.30 -24.66 32.88
C ARG A 137 -7.29 -25.59 32.18
N CYS A 138 -7.66 -26.69 32.85
CA CYS A 138 -8.67 -27.63 32.33
C CYS A 138 -10.09 -27.10 32.57
N ALA A 139 -11.10 -27.68 31.92
CA ALA A 139 -12.48 -27.23 32.07
C ALA A 139 -13.05 -27.36 33.50
N GLN A 140 -12.53 -28.29 34.31
CA GLN A 140 -12.92 -28.48 35.72
C GLN A 140 -12.17 -27.55 36.70
N CYS A 141 -11.11 -26.89 36.25
CA CYS A 141 -10.34 -25.93 37.06
C CYS A 141 -10.27 -24.57 36.36
N PRO A 142 -11.42 -23.89 36.13
CA PRO A 142 -11.42 -22.58 35.51
C PRO A 142 -10.70 -21.55 36.40
N ASP A 143 -9.93 -20.67 35.78
CA ASP A 143 -9.33 -19.53 36.47
C ASP A 143 -10.44 -18.57 36.91
N ARG A 144 -10.72 -18.55 38.23
CA ARG A 144 -11.70 -17.66 38.86
C ARG A 144 -11.02 -16.35 39.25
N ASP A 145 -10.98 -15.42 38.30
CA ASP A 145 -10.93 -14.00 38.62
C ASP A 145 -12.39 -13.54 38.65
N ASP A 146 -12.90 -13.28 39.86
CA ASP A 146 -14.30 -12.93 40.14
C ASP A 146 -14.60 -11.45 39.86
N ARG A 147 -13.57 -10.66 39.51
CA ARG A 147 -13.71 -9.25 39.12
C ARG A 147 -14.31 -9.13 37.72
N ASP A 148 -15.26 -8.20 37.55
CA ASP A 148 -15.84 -7.89 36.25
C ASP A 148 -14.75 -7.39 35.26
N PRO A 149 -14.51 -8.09 34.14
CA PRO A 149 -13.52 -7.68 33.14
C PRO A 149 -13.81 -6.30 32.55
N ILE A 150 -15.09 -5.90 32.45
CA ILE A 150 -15.46 -4.59 31.91
C ILE A 150 -15.03 -3.49 32.88
N SER A 151 -15.32 -3.61 34.18
CA SER A 151 -14.86 -2.68 35.21
C SER A 151 -13.33 -2.61 35.33
N VAL A 152 -12.60 -3.72 35.14
CA VAL A 152 -11.12 -3.69 35.09
C VAL A 152 -10.63 -2.92 33.87
N ILE A 153 -11.19 -3.16 32.68
CA ILE A 153 -10.81 -2.42 31.45
C ILE A 153 -11.18 -0.94 31.58
N HIS A 154 -12.37 -0.63 32.09
CA HIS A 154 -12.83 0.73 32.35
C HIS A 154 -11.88 1.46 33.31
N THR A 155 -11.48 0.83 34.41
CA THR A 155 -10.49 1.41 35.36
C THR A 155 -9.15 1.73 34.69
N VAL A 156 -8.67 0.90 33.75
CA VAL A 156 -7.42 1.17 33.01
C VAL A 156 -7.60 2.32 32.01
N VAL A 157 -8.73 2.39 31.31
CA VAL A 157 -9.01 3.47 30.34
C VAL A 157 -9.31 4.80 31.05
N ALA A 158 -9.98 4.78 32.20
CA ALA A 158 -10.32 5.96 32.99
C ALA A 158 -9.10 6.71 33.55
N ARG A 159 -7.93 6.05 33.63
CA ARG A 159 -6.65 6.71 33.93
C ARG A 159 -6.11 7.55 32.78
N LEU A 160 -6.57 7.31 31.55
CA LEU A 160 -6.22 8.07 30.34
C LEU A 160 -7.31 9.12 30.01
N ASP A 161 -8.56 8.78 30.29
CA ASP A 161 -9.74 9.62 30.07
C ASP A 161 -10.73 9.46 31.23
N PRO A 162 -10.67 10.32 32.27
CA PRO A 162 -11.58 10.23 33.41
C PRO A 162 -13.07 10.40 33.07
N ALA A 163 -13.40 10.94 31.89
CA ALA A 163 -14.77 11.11 31.43
C ALA A 163 -15.30 9.90 30.63
N VAL A 164 -14.52 8.83 30.47
CA VAL A 164 -14.91 7.66 29.67
C VAL A 164 -16.09 6.90 30.28
N ASP A 165 -17.16 6.75 29.48
CA ASP A 165 -18.32 5.97 29.83
C ASP A 165 -18.01 4.45 29.88
N ARG A 166 -18.47 3.78 30.94
CA ARG A 166 -18.33 2.33 31.13
C ARG A 166 -19.15 1.54 30.11
N ASP A 167 -20.30 2.04 29.65
CA ASP A 167 -21.13 1.35 28.68
C ASP A 167 -20.53 1.38 27.27
N LEU A 168 -19.80 2.46 26.92
CA LEU A 168 -18.96 2.51 25.74
C LEU A 168 -17.88 1.42 25.75
N ILE A 169 -17.20 1.21 26.89
CA ILE A 169 -16.24 0.11 27.07
C ILE A 169 -16.95 -1.25 26.94
N ALA A 170 -18.08 -1.44 27.63
CA ALA A 170 -18.86 -2.68 27.58
C ALA A 170 -19.26 -3.07 26.14
N SER A 171 -19.74 -2.10 25.37
CA SER A 171 -20.15 -2.24 23.97
C SER A 171 -18.97 -2.52 23.04
N ALA A 172 -17.83 -1.85 23.22
CA ALA A 172 -16.61 -2.10 22.45
C ALA A 172 -16.06 -3.51 22.71
N VAL A 173 -15.94 -3.89 23.99
CA VAL A 173 -15.39 -5.20 24.40
C VAL A 173 -16.31 -6.34 23.99
N SER A 174 -17.64 -6.23 24.17
CA SER A 174 -18.59 -7.31 23.85
C SER A 174 -18.62 -7.66 22.36
N ARG A 175 -18.48 -6.65 21.48
CA ARG A 175 -18.39 -6.85 20.02
C ARG A 175 -17.09 -7.55 19.58
N LEU A 176 -16.01 -7.39 20.33
CA LEU A 176 -14.67 -7.90 19.99
C LEU A 176 -14.29 -9.20 20.71
N ALA A 177 -14.88 -9.43 21.88
CA ALA A 177 -14.62 -10.55 22.78
C ALA A 177 -15.94 -11.00 23.42
N SER A 178 -16.82 -11.64 22.65
CA SER A 178 -18.16 -12.05 23.10
C SER A 178 -18.21 -13.20 24.12
N ARG A 179 -17.05 -13.75 24.55
CA ARG A 179 -16.97 -14.80 25.59
C ARG A 179 -16.29 -14.24 26.82
N PRO A 180 -16.82 -14.42 28.06
CA PRO A 180 -16.21 -13.89 29.29
C PRO A 180 -14.73 -14.25 29.47
N ALA A 181 -14.33 -15.47 29.10
CA ALA A 181 -12.93 -15.91 29.14
C ALA A 181 -11.99 -15.16 28.16
N HIS A 182 -12.51 -14.54 27.10
CA HIS A 182 -11.73 -13.63 26.25
C HIS A 182 -11.72 -12.20 26.80
N GLN A 183 -12.81 -11.75 27.43
CA GLN A 183 -12.88 -10.44 28.10
C GLN A 183 -11.87 -10.38 29.24
N ARG A 184 -11.81 -11.40 30.11
CA ARG A 184 -10.77 -11.56 31.15
C ARG A 184 -9.35 -11.44 30.59
N LYS A 185 -9.06 -12.07 29.45
CA LYS A 185 -7.74 -11.98 28.81
C LYS A 185 -7.39 -10.59 28.28
N VAL A 186 -8.39 -9.83 27.81
CA VAL A 186 -8.18 -8.41 27.45
C VAL A 186 -7.93 -7.59 28.71
N ALA A 187 -8.75 -7.78 29.76
CA ALA A 187 -8.59 -7.11 31.05
C ALA A 187 -7.20 -7.34 31.66
N TRP A 188 -6.76 -8.60 31.81
CA TRP A 188 -5.45 -8.93 32.36
C TRP A 188 -4.29 -8.34 31.54
N ALA A 189 -4.40 -8.35 30.21
CA ALA A 189 -3.35 -7.81 29.35
C ALA A 189 -3.26 -6.27 29.42
N LEU A 190 -4.39 -5.57 29.60
CA LEU A 190 -4.41 -4.12 29.79
C LEU A 190 -4.06 -3.70 31.22
N GLU A 191 -4.43 -4.50 32.23
CA GLU A 191 -4.05 -4.28 33.64
C GLU A 191 -2.55 -4.49 33.86
N ALA A 192 -1.94 -5.47 33.18
CA ALA A 192 -0.50 -5.74 33.25
C ALA A 192 0.36 -4.82 32.36
N ALA A 193 -0.21 -4.28 31.27
CA ALA A 193 0.48 -3.42 30.31
C ALA A 193 -0.46 -2.31 29.76
N PRO A 194 -0.77 -1.27 30.56
CA PRO A 194 -1.62 -0.15 30.14
C PRO A 194 -1.09 0.58 28.90
N GLU A 195 0.22 0.60 28.69
CA GLU A 195 0.91 1.24 27.57
C GLU A 195 0.55 0.63 26.20
N LEU A 196 -0.09 -0.53 26.18
CA LEU A 196 -0.71 -1.08 24.97
C LEU A 196 -1.72 -0.10 24.34
N LEU A 197 -2.43 0.70 25.16
CA LEU A 197 -3.39 1.71 24.70
C LEU A 197 -2.72 3.01 24.23
N THR A 198 -1.54 3.34 24.75
CA THR A 198 -0.83 4.61 24.50
C THR A 198 0.29 4.50 23.45
N GLY A 199 0.27 3.42 22.66
CA GLY A 199 1.10 3.26 21.44
C GLY A 199 1.93 1.97 21.40
N ALA A 200 2.10 1.29 22.54
CA ALA A 200 2.80 0.01 22.59
C ALA A 200 1.92 -1.16 22.10
N GLY A 201 0.68 -0.94 21.65
CA GLY A 201 -0.27 -1.97 21.22
C GLY A 201 0.26 -2.97 20.19
N HIS A 202 1.34 -2.66 19.48
CA HIS A 202 2.07 -3.63 18.66
C HIS A 202 2.64 -4.83 19.45
N LEU A 203 2.78 -4.73 20.77
CA LEU A 203 3.16 -5.84 21.67
C LEU A 203 1.97 -6.68 22.13
N ALA A 204 0.74 -6.37 21.71
CA ALA A 204 -0.48 -7.03 22.19
C ALA A 204 -0.52 -8.53 21.88
N ALA A 205 -0.29 -9.35 22.91
CA ALA A 205 -0.46 -10.80 22.87
C ALA A 205 -1.91 -11.20 22.52
N VAL A 206 -2.91 -10.45 23.01
CA VAL A 206 -4.33 -10.70 22.73
C VAL A 206 -4.79 -9.94 21.48
N ARG A 207 -5.21 -10.68 20.44
CA ARG A 207 -5.62 -10.11 19.12
C ARG A 207 -6.73 -9.05 19.21
N ALA A 208 -7.62 -9.15 20.21
CA ALA A 208 -8.76 -8.23 20.39
C ALA A 208 -8.35 -6.82 20.83
N ILE A 209 -7.14 -6.62 21.37
CA ILE A 209 -6.66 -5.32 21.83
C ILE A 209 -6.48 -4.33 20.66
N ILE A 210 -5.97 -4.77 19.50
CA ILE A 210 -5.77 -3.88 18.34
C ILE A 210 -7.12 -3.29 17.85
N PRO A 211 -8.18 -4.08 17.57
CA PRO A 211 -9.50 -3.53 17.26
C PRO A 211 -10.12 -2.71 18.40
N LEU A 212 -9.79 -2.99 19.67
CA LEU A 212 -10.29 -2.20 20.80
C LEU A 212 -9.66 -0.80 20.80
N ILE A 213 -8.35 -0.69 20.58
CA ILE A 213 -7.66 0.60 20.40
C ILE A 213 -8.26 1.36 19.21
N ASP A 214 -8.49 0.70 18.08
CA ASP A 214 -9.13 1.33 16.91
C ASP A 214 -10.56 1.83 17.25
N ALA A 215 -11.32 1.12 18.07
CA ALA A 215 -12.68 1.48 18.49
C ALA A 215 -12.70 2.64 19.50
N LEU A 216 -11.86 2.61 20.54
CA LEU A 216 -11.76 3.68 21.54
C LEU A 216 -11.23 4.97 20.92
N TYR A 217 -10.24 4.87 20.03
CA TYR A 217 -9.74 6.01 19.26
C TYR A 217 -10.83 6.61 18.35
N ALA A 218 -11.65 5.77 17.70
CA ALA A 218 -12.76 6.24 16.87
C ALA A 218 -13.92 6.86 17.69
N ALA A 219 -14.05 6.46 18.95
CA ALA A 219 -14.98 7.06 19.92
C ALA A 219 -14.47 8.38 20.53
N GLY A 220 -13.23 8.79 20.25
CA GLY A 220 -12.65 10.04 20.76
C GLY A 220 -12.11 9.97 22.19
N VAL A 221 -11.98 8.77 22.78
CA VAL A 221 -11.46 8.58 24.14
C VAL A 221 -10.03 9.13 24.24
N ALA A 222 -9.79 9.99 25.24
CA ALA A 222 -8.51 10.67 25.43
C ALA A 222 -7.36 9.71 25.75
N GLY A 223 -6.13 10.13 25.45
CA GLY A 223 -4.91 9.34 25.65
C GLY A 223 -4.73 8.10 24.77
N ILE A 224 -5.75 7.63 24.03
CA ILE A 224 -5.65 6.45 23.16
C ILE A 224 -4.80 6.75 21.92
N VAL A 225 -3.77 5.93 21.67
CA VAL A 225 -2.85 6.07 20.52
C VAL A 225 -2.85 4.79 19.68
N ARG A 226 -3.30 4.92 18.43
CA ARG A 226 -3.22 3.81 17.46
C ARG A 226 -1.76 3.41 17.19
N PRO A 227 -1.38 2.14 17.41
CA PRO A 227 0.01 1.72 17.27
C PRO A 227 0.49 1.76 15.82
N ALA A 228 1.70 2.25 15.62
CA ALA A 228 2.39 2.13 14.34
C ALA A 228 2.90 0.69 14.13
N CYS A 229 3.00 0.25 12.87
CA CYS A 229 3.66 -1.01 12.55
C CYS A 229 5.16 -0.93 12.85
N PRO A 230 5.71 -1.74 13.77
CA PRO A 230 7.09 -1.60 14.26
C PRO A 230 8.14 -1.84 13.16
N ARG A 231 7.76 -2.53 12.07
CA ARG A 231 8.63 -2.77 10.89
C ARG A 231 8.60 -1.65 9.84
N CYS A 232 7.61 -0.77 9.80
CA CYS A 232 7.51 0.28 8.75
C CYS A 232 7.05 1.66 9.22
N GLY A 233 6.84 1.89 10.52
CA GLY A 233 6.47 3.18 11.11
C GLY A 233 5.08 3.72 10.72
N ARG A 234 4.34 3.04 9.84
CA ARG A 234 3.00 3.47 9.40
C ARG A 234 1.94 3.08 10.43
N VAL A 235 1.09 4.03 10.80
CA VAL A 235 -0.16 3.77 11.53
C VAL A 235 -1.16 3.16 10.56
N VAL A 236 -1.27 1.84 10.59
CA VAL A 236 -2.14 1.00 9.77
C VAL A 236 -2.53 -0.24 10.58
N ARG A 237 -3.59 -0.96 10.19
CA ARG A 237 -4.01 -2.20 10.86
C ARG A 237 -2.85 -3.19 11.01
N ILE A 238 -2.51 -3.52 12.25
CA ILE A 238 -1.47 -4.48 12.63
C ILE A 238 -2.06 -5.70 13.34
N ASP A 239 -2.52 -6.70 12.60
CA ASP A 239 -3.16 -7.89 13.19
C ASP A 239 -2.35 -9.19 13.04
N LYS A 240 -1.14 -9.12 12.46
CA LYS A 240 -0.35 -10.31 12.07
C LYS A 240 0.80 -10.54 13.07
N PRO A 241 0.91 -11.72 13.70
CA PRO A 241 2.04 -12.03 14.57
C PRO A 241 3.33 -12.17 13.76
N LEU A 242 4.40 -11.56 14.25
CA LEU A 242 5.77 -11.70 13.78
C LEU A 242 6.70 -11.39 14.95
N ASP A 243 7.55 -12.34 15.35
CA ASP A 243 8.62 -12.19 16.35
C ASP A 243 8.13 -11.64 17.71
N GLY A 244 7.00 -12.17 18.18
CA GLY A 244 6.30 -11.71 19.40
C GLY A 244 5.46 -10.45 19.24
N GLN A 245 5.59 -9.73 18.11
CA GLN A 245 4.93 -8.45 17.85
C GLN A 245 3.78 -8.58 16.85
N ARG A 246 2.98 -7.51 16.71
CA ARG A 246 1.93 -7.34 15.72
C ARG A 246 2.42 -6.41 14.61
N VAL A 247 2.36 -6.89 13.37
CA VAL A 247 2.78 -6.15 12.18
C VAL A 247 1.67 -6.05 11.15
N CYS A 248 1.83 -5.12 10.19
CA CYS A 248 0.87 -4.94 9.12
C CYS A 248 1.00 -6.05 8.05
N ARG A 249 -0.07 -6.25 7.26
CA ARG A 249 -0.10 -7.27 6.20
C ARG A 249 1.06 -7.17 5.21
N THR A 250 1.53 -5.96 4.91
CA THR A 250 2.69 -5.74 4.02
C THR A 250 3.99 -6.24 4.64
N CYS A 251 4.25 -5.95 5.92
CA CYS A 251 5.50 -6.33 6.57
C CYS A 251 5.63 -7.84 6.77
N ILE A 252 4.55 -8.55 7.12
CA ILE A 252 4.57 -10.03 7.13
C ILE A 252 4.61 -10.64 5.73
N ALA A 253 4.19 -9.92 4.67
CA ALA A 253 4.43 -10.36 3.30
C ALA A 253 5.92 -10.31 2.97
N HIS A 254 6.62 -9.25 3.41
CA HIS A 254 8.04 -9.06 3.15
C HIS A 254 8.93 -10.14 3.79
N THR A 255 8.58 -10.67 4.96
CA THR A 255 9.33 -11.78 5.58
C THR A 255 9.13 -13.13 4.88
N ARG A 256 8.22 -13.20 3.91
CA ARG A 256 7.90 -14.40 3.11
C ARG A 256 8.26 -14.21 1.63
N ILE A 257 9.10 -13.24 1.30
CA ILE A 257 9.53 -13.01 -0.08
C ILE A 257 10.55 -14.07 -0.48
N GLU A 258 10.18 -14.85 -1.50
CA GLU A 258 11.06 -15.81 -2.16
C GLU A 258 11.19 -15.43 -3.65
N GLU A 259 12.16 -16.02 -4.33
CA GLU A 259 12.38 -15.81 -5.76
C GLU A 259 11.48 -16.71 -6.60
N CYS A 260 10.67 -16.14 -7.50
CA CYS A 260 9.75 -16.91 -8.32
C CYS A 260 10.48 -17.79 -9.34
N ALA A 261 10.34 -19.12 -9.23
CA ALA A 261 11.02 -20.11 -10.07
C ALA A 261 10.73 -19.97 -11.59
N ARG A 262 9.65 -19.29 -11.98
CA ARG A 262 9.29 -19.05 -13.39
C ARG A 262 9.75 -17.69 -13.94
N CYS A 263 10.07 -16.69 -13.11
CA CYS A 263 10.34 -15.33 -13.59
C CYS A 263 11.36 -14.50 -12.80
N GLY A 264 12.06 -15.09 -11.82
CA GLY A 264 13.04 -14.39 -10.97
C GLY A 264 12.45 -13.30 -10.05
N ALA A 265 11.16 -12.98 -10.16
CA ALA A 265 10.56 -11.89 -9.39
C ALA A 265 10.44 -12.25 -7.91
N ARG A 266 11.19 -11.54 -7.06
CA ARG A 266 11.13 -11.66 -5.60
C ARG A 266 9.79 -11.16 -5.04
N ARG A 267 8.90 -12.06 -4.63
CA ARG A 267 7.54 -11.77 -4.12
C ARG A 267 7.10 -12.82 -3.07
N GLU A 268 6.06 -12.54 -2.28
CA GLU A 268 5.41 -13.58 -1.46
C GLU A 268 4.82 -14.66 -2.41
N PRO A 269 5.17 -15.96 -2.26
CA PRO A 269 4.65 -17.01 -3.12
C PRO A 269 3.14 -17.19 -2.98
N ALA A 270 2.45 -17.41 -4.10
CA ALA A 270 1.03 -17.78 -4.11
C ALA A 270 0.82 -19.29 -4.01
N THR A 271 1.78 -20.06 -4.50
CA THR A 271 1.85 -21.52 -4.41
C THR A 271 3.29 -21.96 -4.60
N ARG A 272 3.53 -23.27 -4.50
CA ARG A 272 4.71 -23.93 -5.04
C ARG A 272 4.33 -24.74 -6.30
N ASP A 273 5.31 -25.01 -7.16
CA ASP A 273 5.19 -25.94 -8.28
C ASP A 273 5.31 -27.41 -7.81
N GLU A 274 5.27 -28.34 -8.76
CA GLU A 274 5.36 -29.80 -8.50
C GLU A 274 6.70 -30.20 -7.86
N GLN A 275 7.75 -29.40 -8.04
CA GLN A 275 9.08 -29.59 -7.47
C GLN A 275 9.26 -28.82 -6.15
N GLY A 276 8.18 -28.27 -5.58
CA GLY A 276 8.20 -27.51 -4.32
C GLY A 276 8.78 -26.09 -4.46
N ARG A 277 9.10 -25.62 -5.66
CA ARG A 277 9.70 -24.29 -5.88
C ARG A 277 8.64 -23.20 -5.90
N PRO A 278 8.90 -22.00 -5.35
CA PRO A 278 7.88 -20.97 -5.18
C PRO A 278 7.45 -20.31 -6.50
N LEU A 279 6.14 -20.12 -6.67
CA LEU A 279 5.53 -19.39 -7.78
C LEU A 279 4.83 -18.12 -7.28
N CYS A 280 5.17 -16.96 -7.85
CA CYS A 280 4.51 -15.71 -7.51
C CYS A 280 3.05 -15.65 -8.02
N PRO A 281 2.20 -14.78 -7.43
CA PRO A 281 0.80 -14.66 -7.84
C PRO A 281 0.59 -14.43 -9.34
N ASN A 282 1.48 -13.66 -9.99
CA ASN A 282 1.37 -13.37 -11.41
C ASN A 282 1.60 -14.62 -12.26
N CYS A 283 2.73 -15.31 -12.05
CA CYS A 283 3.06 -16.54 -12.78
C CYS A 283 2.06 -17.67 -12.55
N LEU A 284 1.37 -17.67 -11.40
CA LEU A 284 0.27 -18.60 -11.13
C LEU A 284 -0.98 -18.27 -11.97
N VAL A 285 -1.41 -17.01 -12.03
CA VAL A 285 -2.64 -16.64 -12.77
C VAL A 285 -2.44 -16.52 -14.29
N THR A 286 -1.20 -16.31 -14.75
CA THR A 286 -0.84 -16.30 -16.18
C THR A 286 -0.35 -17.66 -16.69
N ASP A 287 -0.33 -18.68 -15.85
CA ASP A 287 -0.03 -20.06 -16.24
C ASP A 287 -1.01 -20.52 -17.34
N PRO A 288 -0.56 -21.05 -18.49
CA PRO A 288 -1.42 -21.37 -19.63
C PRO A 288 -2.64 -22.23 -19.26
N ASP A 289 -2.46 -23.20 -18.38
CA ASP A 289 -3.51 -24.14 -17.96
C ASP A 289 -4.52 -23.51 -16.99
N ASN A 290 -4.16 -22.37 -16.38
CA ASN A 290 -5.07 -21.55 -15.57
C ASN A 290 -5.80 -20.48 -16.41
N LEU A 291 -5.47 -20.34 -17.70
CA LEU A 291 -6.19 -19.47 -18.64
C LEU A 291 -7.42 -20.19 -19.22
N GLU A 292 -8.56 -19.51 -19.22
CA GLU A 292 -9.79 -19.99 -19.86
C GLU A 292 -10.09 -19.16 -21.11
N VAL A 293 -10.78 -19.77 -22.09
CA VAL A 293 -11.27 -19.07 -23.28
C VAL A 293 -12.32 -18.05 -22.84
N CYS A 294 -12.00 -16.76 -22.93
CA CYS A 294 -12.93 -15.71 -22.57
C CYS A 294 -14.16 -15.74 -23.49
N LEU A 295 -15.36 -15.82 -22.92
CA LEU A 295 -16.64 -15.81 -23.62
C LEU A 295 -16.76 -14.63 -24.61
N ASN A 296 -16.30 -13.43 -24.20
CA ASN A 296 -16.37 -12.24 -25.04
C ASN A 296 -15.31 -12.20 -26.16
N CYS A 297 -14.01 -12.18 -25.84
CA CYS A 297 -12.96 -12.00 -26.87
C CYS A 297 -12.38 -13.29 -27.49
N GLY A 298 -12.85 -14.48 -27.11
CA GLY A 298 -12.34 -15.78 -27.58
C GLY A 298 -10.90 -16.14 -27.18
N ARG A 299 -10.14 -15.20 -26.59
CA ARG A 299 -8.74 -15.40 -26.20
C ARG A 299 -8.64 -16.13 -24.86
N ARG A 300 -7.67 -17.05 -24.74
CA ARG A 300 -7.27 -17.64 -23.44
C ARG A 300 -6.70 -16.53 -22.54
N ARG A 301 -7.37 -16.24 -21.43
CA ARG A 301 -7.02 -15.15 -20.49
C ARG A 301 -7.37 -15.54 -19.04
N PRO A 302 -6.80 -14.86 -18.02
CA PRO A 302 -7.23 -15.03 -16.65
C PRO A 302 -8.69 -14.58 -16.48
N VAL A 303 -9.50 -15.39 -15.82
CA VAL A 303 -10.91 -15.10 -15.56
C VAL A 303 -11.04 -14.05 -14.47
N SER A 304 -11.88 -13.04 -14.71
CA SER A 304 -12.19 -11.98 -13.74
C SER A 304 -13.64 -11.98 -13.28
N LEU A 305 -14.53 -12.53 -14.10
CA LEU A 305 -15.96 -12.68 -13.82
C LEU A 305 -16.42 -14.03 -14.38
N ARG A 306 -17.22 -14.78 -13.64
CA ARG A 306 -17.96 -15.95 -14.15
C ARG A 306 -19.42 -15.58 -14.27
N THR A 307 -20.02 -15.80 -15.43
CA THR A 307 -21.47 -15.75 -15.65
C THR A 307 -21.97 -17.18 -15.90
N PRO A 308 -23.29 -17.44 -15.85
CA PRO A 308 -23.84 -18.75 -16.21
C PRO A 308 -23.43 -19.22 -17.62
N ALA A 309 -23.29 -18.29 -18.56
CA ALA A 309 -22.87 -18.57 -19.94
C ALA A 309 -21.36 -18.74 -20.14
N GLY A 310 -20.51 -18.40 -19.15
CA GLY A 310 -19.07 -18.65 -19.23
C GLY A 310 -18.15 -17.61 -18.55
N PRO A 311 -16.83 -17.78 -18.69
CA PRO A 311 -15.83 -16.91 -18.08
C PRO A 311 -15.56 -15.64 -18.91
N ILE A 312 -15.45 -14.49 -18.24
CA ILE A 312 -15.09 -13.20 -18.84
C ILE A 312 -13.78 -12.70 -18.23
N CYS A 313 -12.85 -12.25 -19.07
CA CYS A 313 -11.55 -11.74 -18.64
C CYS A 313 -11.63 -10.28 -18.17
N SER A 314 -10.64 -9.82 -17.40
CA SER A 314 -10.63 -8.47 -16.78
C SER A 314 -10.60 -7.29 -17.76
N THR A 315 -10.32 -7.52 -19.03
CA THR A 315 -10.33 -6.50 -20.10
C THR A 315 -11.62 -6.47 -20.92
N CYS A 316 -12.49 -7.47 -20.79
CA CYS A 316 -13.78 -7.51 -21.47
C CYS A 316 -14.89 -7.00 -20.54
N PRO A 317 -15.84 -6.18 -21.03
CA PRO A 317 -17.05 -5.89 -20.27
C PRO A 317 -17.91 -7.15 -20.13
N ALA A 318 -18.76 -7.18 -19.10
CA ALA A 318 -19.89 -8.09 -19.05
C ALA A 318 -20.80 -7.84 -20.27
N LEU A 319 -21.25 -8.92 -20.90
CA LEU A 319 -22.16 -8.85 -22.05
C LEU A 319 -23.62 -8.75 -21.55
N PRO A 320 -24.46 -7.88 -22.12
CA PRO A 320 -25.90 -7.92 -21.88
C PRO A 320 -26.51 -9.19 -22.49
N THR A 321 -27.54 -9.74 -21.85
CA THR A 321 -28.42 -10.73 -22.48
C THR A 321 -29.24 -10.04 -23.56
N ALA A 322 -29.23 -10.59 -24.78
CA ALA A 322 -30.05 -10.11 -25.89
C ALA A 322 -30.28 -11.26 -26.89
N THR A 323 -31.33 -11.14 -27.69
CA THR A 323 -31.67 -12.04 -28.80
C THR A 323 -30.59 -11.96 -29.89
N CYS A 324 -29.85 -13.05 -30.13
CA CYS A 324 -28.80 -13.06 -31.14
C CYS A 324 -29.38 -12.96 -32.56
N SER A 325 -28.90 -12.02 -33.37
CA SER A 325 -29.40 -11.77 -34.72
C SER A 325 -29.11 -12.86 -35.76
N ILE A 326 -28.41 -13.95 -35.40
CA ILE A 326 -28.10 -15.07 -36.29
C ILE A 326 -28.81 -16.35 -35.87
N CYS A 327 -28.75 -16.71 -34.57
CA CYS A 327 -29.39 -17.92 -34.05
C CYS A 327 -30.76 -17.71 -33.39
N GLY A 328 -31.15 -16.47 -33.06
CA GLY A 328 -32.40 -16.17 -32.37
C GLY A 328 -32.37 -16.38 -30.86
N ASP A 329 -31.36 -17.05 -30.31
CA ASP A 329 -31.28 -17.33 -28.87
C ASP A 329 -31.14 -16.07 -28.00
N GLU A 330 -31.88 -15.98 -26.90
CA GLU A 330 -31.60 -15.02 -25.84
C GLU A 330 -30.37 -15.44 -25.04
N THR A 331 -29.26 -14.73 -25.23
CA THR A 331 -27.97 -15.13 -24.66
C THR A 331 -27.05 -13.92 -24.48
N PRO A 332 -25.99 -13.98 -23.66
CA PRO A 332 -25.06 -12.86 -23.53
C PRO A 332 -24.37 -12.54 -24.86
N CYS A 333 -24.75 -11.41 -25.47
CA CYS A 333 -24.35 -11.01 -26.81
C CYS A 333 -23.37 -9.83 -26.77
N GLY A 334 -22.37 -9.86 -27.66
CA GLY A 334 -21.68 -8.63 -28.07
C GLY A 334 -22.52 -7.89 -29.10
N THR A 335 -22.22 -6.62 -29.35
CA THR A 335 -22.72 -5.94 -30.55
C THR A 335 -21.80 -6.26 -31.72
N SER A 336 -22.38 -6.72 -32.82
CA SER A 336 -21.63 -7.16 -33.99
C SER A 336 -20.78 -6.04 -34.57
N ARG A 337 -19.50 -6.34 -34.75
CA ARG A 337 -18.71 -5.69 -35.78
C ARG A 337 -19.33 -6.04 -37.12
N ILE A 338 -19.54 -5.06 -37.99
CA ILE A 338 -20.05 -5.18 -39.36
C ILE A 338 -21.59 -5.14 -39.50
N THR A 339 -22.39 -5.59 -38.52
CA THR A 339 -23.88 -5.45 -38.61
C THR A 339 -24.54 -4.57 -37.56
N GLY A 340 -23.85 -4.21 -36.47
CA GLY A 340 -24.44 -3.43 -35.37
C GLY A 340 -25.51 -4.15 -34.54
N ARG A 341 -25.86 -5.40 -34.86
CA ARG A 341 -26.89 -6.21 -34.17
C ARG A 341 -26.29 -7.11 -33.07
N PRO A 342 -27.07 -7.63 -32.10
CA PRO A 342 -26.55 -8.54 -31.09
C PRO A 342 -26.02 -9.85 -31.70
N TRP A 343 -24.80 -10.24 -31.34
CA TRP A 343 -24.09 -11.39 -31.93
C TRP A 343 -23.44 -12.22 -30.82
N CYS A 344 -23.94 -13.44 -30.65
CA CYS A 344 -23.49 -14.30 -29.56
C CYS A 344 -22.11 -14.92 -29.85
N PRO A 345 -21.29 -15.19 -28.82
CA PRO A 345 -19.98 -15.82 -28.98
C PRO A 345 -19.96 -17.21 -29.60
N ALA A 346 -21.10 -17.90 -29.72
CA ALA A 346 -21.21 -19.17 -30.44
C ALA A 346 -21.27 -18.91 -31.95
N CYS A 347 -22.15 -18.00 -32.40
CA CYS A 347 -22.22 -17.59 -33.81
C CYS A 347 -20.93 -16.89 -34.27
N GLN A 348 -20.23 -16.14 -33.41
CA GLN A 348 -18.92 -15.55 -33.70
C GLN A 348 -17.83 -16.56 -34.10
N ARG A 349 -17.97 -17.82 -33.68
CA ARG A 349 -17.03 -18.92 -33.96
C ARG A 349 -17.54 -19.88 -35.02
N ARG A 350 -18.73 -19.63 -35.58
CA ARG A 350 -19.39 -20.55 -36.52
C ARG A 350 -18.95 -20.25 -37.95
N THR A 351 -18.51 -21.29 -38.64
CA THR A 351 -18.27 -21.27 -40.09
C THR A 351 -19.43 -21.97 -40.80
N ALA A 352 -19.82 -21.45 -41.97
CA ALA A 352 -20.82 -22.07 -42.83
C ALA A 352 -20.61 -21.65 -44.29
N ARG A 353 -21.26 -22.35 -45.21
CA ARG A 353 -21.30 -21.99 -46.63
C ARG A 353 -22.20 -20.75 -46.80
N CYS A 354 -21.64 -19.63 -47.25
CA CYS A 354 -22.39 -18.40 -47.42
C CYS A 354 -23.48 -18.53 -48.50
N SER A 355 -24.72 -18.14 -48.19
CA SER A 355 -25.87 -18.20 -49.11
C SER A 355 -25.78 -17.27 -50.33
N SER A 356 -24.83 -16.33 -50.36
CA SER A 356 -24.64 -15.40 -51.49
C SER A 356 -23.45 -15.80 -52.37
N CYS A 357 -22.22 -15.91 -51.82
CA CYS A 357 -21.04 -16.26 -52.63
C CYS A 357 -20.62 -17.73 -52.57
N GLY A 358 -21.35 -18.60 -51.86
CA GLY A 358 -21.07 -20.04 -51.78
C GLY A 358 -19.78 -20.45 -51.06
N ARG A 359 -18.96 -19.51 -50.57
CA ARG A 359 -17.70 -19.76 -49.84
C ARG A 359 -17.96 -20.21 -48.40
N THR A 360 -17.22 -21.21 -47.91
CA THR A 360 -17.26 -21.66 -46.51
C THR A 360 -16.31 -20.83 -45.66
N THR A 361 -16.85 -19.97 -44.80
CA THR A 361 -16.07 -19.07 -43.94
C THR A 361 -16.88 -18.64 -42.71
N ALA A 362 -16.34 -17.77 -41.86
CA ALA A 362 -17.01 -17.26 -40.67
C ALA A 362 -18.30 -16.51 -41.01
N ILE A 363 -19.38 -16.78 -40.27
CA ILE A 363 -20.69 -16.14 -40.48
C ILE A 363 -20.79 -14.85 -39.66
N ILE A 364 -21.14 -13.75 -40.32
CA ILE A 364 -21.17 -12.41 -39.74
C ILE A 364 -22.60 -11.84 -39.69
N SER A 365 -23.46 -12.27 -40.63
CA SER A 365 -24.87 -11.88 -40.69
C SER A 365 -25.75 -12.99 -41.28
N GLY A 366 -27.04 -12.67 -41.48
CA GLY A 366 -28.04 -13.62 -41.91
C GLY A 366 -28.59 -14.44 -40.74
N THR A 367 -29.15 -15.61 -41.05
CA THR A 367 -29.68 -16.58 -40.07
C THR A 367 -28.87 -17.87 -40.10
N LEU A 368 -29.19 -18.85 -39.24
CA LEU A 368 -28.61 -20.19 -39.34
C LEU A 368 -28.94 -20.93 -40.63
N THR A 369 -30.08 -20.64 -41.26
CA THR A 369 -30.51 -21.25 -42.53
C THR A 369 -30.04 -20.47 -43.76
N GLN A 370 -29.84 -19.15 -43.62
CA GLN A 370 -29.28 -18.28 -44.66
C GLN A 370 -28.10 -17.47 -44.11
N PRO A 371 -26.92 -18.08 -43.91
CA PRO A 371 -25.74 -17.40 -43.36
C PRO A 371 -24.99 -16.58 -44.41
N HIS A 372 -24.47 -15.42 -43.99
CA HIS A 372 -23.65 -14.54 -44.82
C HIS A 372 -22.26 -14.33 -44.21
N CYS A 373 -21.23 -14.39 -45.06
CA CYS A 373 -19.85 -14.05 -44.73
C CYS A 373 -19.62 -12.54 -44.71
N GLU A 374 -18.47 -12.07 -44.20
CA GLU A 374 -18.14 -10.64 -44.16
C GLU A 374 -18.36 -9.91 -45.50
N ASP A 375 -17.80 -10.45 -46.60
CA ASP A 375 -17.85 -9.82 -47.92
C ASP A 375 -19.29 -9.70 -48.48
N CYS A 376 -20.16 -10.64 -48.11
CA CYS A 376 -21.56 -10.70 -48.55
C CYS A 376 -22.55 -10.20 -47.49
N THR A 377 -22.05 -9.70 -46.37
CA THR A 377 -22.84 -8.98 -45.38
C THR A 377 -22.92 -7.53 -45.82
N THR A 378 -24.13 -7.01 -46.02
CA THR A 378 -24.34 -5.56 -46.07
C THR A 378 -23.79 -4.98 -44.78
N ARG A 379 -22.63 -4.34 -44.87
CA ARG A 379 -22.04 -3.66 -43.73
C ARG A 379 -23.06 -2.63 -43.28
N ALA A 380 -23.54 -2.74 -42.04
CA ALA A 380 -24.15 -1.60 -41.40
C ALA A 380 -23.15 -0.46 -41.59
N VAL A 381 -23.60 0.68 -42.11
CA VAL A 381 -22.77 1.88 -42.16
C VAL A 381 -22.34 2.08 -40.72
N TRP A 382 -21.06 1.82 -40.49
CA TRP A 382 -20.45 2.08 -39.21
C TRP A 382 -20.46 3.58 -39.12
N HIS A 383 -21.53 4.09 -38.52
CA HIS A 383 -21.56 5.48 -38.16
C HIS A 383 -20.25 5.73 -37.41
N ASP A 384 -19.58 6.80 -37.81
CA ASP A 384 -18.81 7.64 -36.92
C ASP A 384 -19.46 7.67 -35.52
N CYS A 385 -18.73 8.07 -34.46
CA CYS A 385 -19.44 8.35 -33.21
C CYS A 385 -20.63 9.26 -33.58
N PRO A 386 -21.88 8.96 -33.18
CA PRO A 386 -23.08 9.73 -33.60
C PRO A 386 -23.10 11.16 -33.02
N THR A 387 -21.94 11.64 -32.57
CA THR A 387 -21.61 12.93 -31.98
C THR A 387 -20.26 13.46 -32.51
N CYS A 388 -19.39 12.64 -33.15
CA CYS A 388 -18.16 13.11 -33.83
C CYS A 388 -17.60 12.14 -34.89
N SER A 389 -17.18 12.68 -36.04
CA SER A 389 -16.43 11.99 -37.09
C SER A 389 -14.93 11.92 -36.77
N ASP A 390 -14.55 11.23 -35.69
CA ASP A 390 -13.14 10.93 -35.37
C ASP A 390 -12.76 9.57 -35.99
N PRO A 391 -12.01 9.53 -37.12
CA PRO A 391 -11.71 8.30 -37.84
C PRO A 391 -10.77 7.35 -37.07
N SER A 392 -10.16 7.83 -35.97
CA SER A 392 -9.12 7.11 -35.22
C SER A 392 -9.68 6.00 -34.30
N TYR A 393 -10.99 5.96 -34.05
CA TYR A 393 -11.60 5.06 -33.04
C TYR A 393 -12.94 4.40 -33.48
N PRO A 394 -12.94 3.57 -34.54
CA PRO A 394 -14.15 2.85 -34.98
C PRO A 394 -14.57 1.74 -34.01
N HIS A 395 -15.61 2.01 -33.21
CA HIS A 395 -16.27 1.07 -32.29
C HIS A 395 -17.81 1.22 -32.37
N PRO A 396 -18.62 0.21 -32.00
CA PRO A 396 -20.06 0.36 -32.00
C PRO A 396 -20.50 1.30 -30.87
N GLY A 397 -21.28 2.33 -31.20
CA GLY A 397 -21.75 3.36 -30.27
C GLY A 397 -20.76 4.53 -30.09
N GLN A 398 -21.04 5.41 -29.14
CA GLN A 398 -20.23 6.61 -28.90
C GLN A 398 -18.77 6.26 -28.54
N CYS A 399 -17.81 6.90 -29.20
CA CYS A 399 -16.38 6.69 -28.96
C CYS A 399 -15.98 7.12 -27.53
N VAL A 400 -14.80 6.70 -27.05
CA VAL A 400 -14.40 6.97 -25.65
C VAL A 400 -14.32 8.48 -25.36
N ARG A 401 -13.96 9.31 -26.35
CA ARG A 401 -13.96 10.79 -26.23
C ARG A 401 -15.38 11.35 -26.15
N CYS A 402 -16.31 10.90 -27.00
CA CYS A 402 -17.73 11.21 -26.90
C CYS A 402 -18.29 10.87 -25.52
N ARG A 403 -17.98 9.68 -24.98
CA ARG A 403 -18.43 9.23 -23.66
C ARG A 403 -17.80 9.99 -22.50
N ILE A 404 -16.55 10.44 -22.63
CA ILE A 404 -15.94 11.38 -21.67
C ILE A 404 -16.68 12.71 -21.70
N ASN A 405 -16.96 13.26 -22.88
CA ASN A 405 -17.72 14.51 -23.02
C ASN A 405 -19.15 14.39 -22.47
N GLN A 406 -19.86 13.28 -22.73
CA GLN A 406 -21.15 12.98 -22.12
C GLN A 406 -21.05 12.97 -20.59
N ARG A 407 -20.08 12.24 -20.02
CA ARG A 407 -19.90 12.19 -18.56
C ARG A 407 -19.45 13.52 -17.96
N LEU A 408 -18.74 14.36 -18.71
CA LEU A 408 -18.43 15.73 -18.31
C LEU A 408 -19.68 16.61 -18.36
N ASN A 409 -20.59 16.44 -19.34
CA ASN A 409 -21.88 17.12 -19.36
C ASN A 409 -22.75 16.75 -18.14
N GLU A 410 -22.78 15.47 -17.77
CA GLU A 410 -23.53 14.96 -16.61
C GLU A 410 -23.01 15.49 -15.26
N ILE A 411 -21.74 15.91 -15.16
CA ILE A 411 -21.10 16.36 -13.91
C ILE A 411 -20.97 17.88 -13.86
N ILE A 412 -20.41 18.48 -14.92
CA ILE A 412 -19.96 19.89 -14.97
C ILE A 412 -20.91 20.74 -15.84
N GLY A 413 -21.86 20.11 -16.54
CA GLY A 413 -22.67 20.76 -17.56
C GLY A 413 -21.97 20.81 -18.94
N PRO A 414 -22.70 21.19 -20.01
CA PRO A 414 -22.14 21.38 -21.33
C PRO A 414 -21.09 22.51 -21.34
N PRO A 415 -20.24 22.62 -22.39
CA PRO A 415 -19.41 23.80 -22.58
C PRO A 415 -20.30 25.06 -22.63
N SER A 416 -20.06 26.00 -21.72
CA SER A 416 -20.82 27.24 -21.59
C SER A 416 -19.90 28.38 -21.17
N ALA A 417 -20.18 29.61 -21.63
CA ALA A 417 -19.50 30.82 -21.17
C ALA A 417 -19.79 31.14 -19.68
N SER A 418 -20.84 30.55 -19.09
CA SER A 418 -21.16 30.68 -17.65
C SER A 418 -20.32 29.77 -16.75
N LEU A 419 -19.54 28.83 -17.31
CA LEU A 419 -18.68 27.95 -16.52
C LEU A 419 -17.37 28.67 -16.19
N HIS A 420 -16.93 28.58 -14.93
CA HIS A 420 -15.67 29.19 -14.49
C HIS A 420 -14.48 28.78 -15.40
N PRO A 421 -13.63 29.71 -15.88
CA PRO A 421 -12.58 29.41 -16.88
C PRO A 421 -11.66 28.25 -16.48
N GLY A 422 -11.30 28.14 -15.21
CA GLY A 422 -10.53 27.01 -14.68
C GLY A 422 -11.22 25.64 -14.81
N LEU A 423 -12.55 25.58 -14.69
CA LEU A 423 -13.33 24.36 -14.90
C LEU A 423 -13.49 24.06 -16.40
N GLN A 424 -13.51 25.09 -17.26
CA GLN A 424 -13.46 24.92 -18.71
C GLN A 424 -12.10 24.35 -19.17
N ALA A 425 -11.00 24.85 -18.61
CA ALA A 425 -9.65 24.30 -18.81
C ALA A 425 -9.53 22.85 -18.31
N LEU A 426 -10.08 22.55 -17.13
CA LEU A 426 -10.19 21.18 -16.62
C LEU A 426 -10.96 20.27 -17.58
N ARG A 427 -12.13 20.73 -18.04
CA ARG A 427 -13.00 19.99 -18.97
C ARG A 427 -12.25 19.67 -20.26
N HIS A 428 -11.58 20.66 -20.86
CA HIS A 428 -10.76 20.47 -22.06
C HIS A 428 -9.67 19.42 -21.82
N ASN A 429 -8.87 19.58 -20.76
CA ASN A 429 -7.76 18.67 -20.42
C ASN A 429 -8.21 17.21 -20.22
N ILE A 430 -9.38 16.99 -19.62
CA ILE A 430 -9.95 15.64 -19.47
C ILE A 430 -10.44 15.08 -20.83
N ALA A 431 -11.03 15.91 -21.68
CA ALA A 431 -11.54 15.52 -22.99
C ALA A 431 -10.44 15.22 -24.03
N THR A 432 -9.25 15.79 -23.86
CA THR A 432 -8.06 15.59 -24.72
C THR A 432 -7.00 14.64 -24.14
N ALA A 433 -7.24 14.06 -22.96
CA ALA A 433 -6.28 13.19 -22.26
C ALA A 433 -5.83 11.97 -23.10
N GLU A 434 -4.51 11.79 -23.26
CA GLU A 434 -3.87 10.70 -24.04
C GLU A 434 -4.27 9.28 -23.60
N HIS A 435 -4.78 9.10 -22.38
CA HIS A 435 -5.26 7.80 -21.88
C HIS A 435 -6.74 7.88 -21.44
N PRO A 436 -7.69 7.89 -22.39
CA PRO A 436 -9.12 8.10 -22.13
C PRO A 436 -9.73 7.12 -21.12
N ILE A 437 -9.27 5.86 -21.10
CA ILE A 437 -9.76 4.84 -20.15
C ILE A 437 -9.43 5.21 -18.69
N THR A 438 -8.23 5.76 -18.45
CA THR A 438 -7.80 6.20 -17.12
C THR A 438 -8.54 7.47 -16.71
N ALA A 439 -8.77 8.40 -17.65
CA ALA A 439 -9.58 9.60 -17.41
C ALA A 439 -11.04 9.26 -17.04
N MET A 440 -11.68 8.37 -17.81
CA MET A 440 -13.03 7.84 -17.51
C MET A 440 -13.08 7.13 -16.14
N ARG A 441 -12.04 6.38 -15.76
CA ARG A 441 -11.96 5.75 -14.43
C ARG A 441 -11.84 6.78 -13.30
N TRP A 442 -11.16 7.90 -13.54
CA TRP A 442 -11.03 9.00 -12.59
C TRP A 442 -12.38 9.71 -12.38
N LEU A 443 -13.10 10.04 -13.46
CA LEU A 443 -14.46 10.62 -13.41
C LEU A 443 -15.49 9.72 -12.70
N LYS A 444 -15.29 8.40 -12.69
CA LYS A 444 -16.15 7.44 -11.99
C LYS A 444 -15.85 7.28 -10.49
N LYS A 445 -14.85 7.99 -9.93
CA LYS A 445 -14.57 7.93 -8.48
C LYS A 445 -15.67 8.65 -7.70
N LYS A 446 -16.34 7.92 -6.79
CA LYS A 446 -17.40 8.46 -5.90
C LYS A 446 -16.98 9.71 -5.11
N ALA A 447 -15.69 9.86 -4.79
CA ALA A 447 -15.15 11.02 -4.06
C ALA A 447 -14.86 12.25 -4.94
N VAL A 448 -14.88 12.14 -6.28
CA VAL A 448 -14.48 13.22 -7.19
C VAL A 448 -15.68 13.83 -7.92
N ALA A 449 -16.58 13.00 -8.44
CA ALA A 449 -17.72 13.49 -9.23
C ALA A 449 -18.66 14.46 -8.47
N PRO A 450 -19.04 14.25 -7.20
CA PRO A 450 -19.91 15.18 -6.48
C PRO A 450 -19.26 16.56 -6.31
N VAL A 451 -17.97 16.60 -5.94
CA VAL A 451 -17.24 17.85 -5.73
C VAL A 451 -17.11 18.65 -7.03
N LEU A 452 -16.86 17.98 -8.17
CA LEU A 452 -16.85 18.65 -9.47
C LEU A 452 -18.24 19.23 -9.83
N ALA A 453 -19.32 18.54 -9.48
CA ALA A 453 -20.69 19.03 -9.72
C ALA A 453 -21.07 20.20 -8.79
N ASP A 454 -20.60 20.20 -7.54
CA ASP A 454 -20.81 21.31 -6.60
C ASP A 454 -20.03 22.57 -7.01
N LEU A 455 -18.79 22.40 -7.50
CA LEU A 455 -17.98 23.48 -8.05
C LEU A 455 -18.59 24.04 -9.34
N ALA A 456 -19.09 23.19 -10.24
CA ALA A 456 -19.69 23.62 -11.50
C ALA A 456 -21.03 24.32 -11.33
N ALA A 457 -21.82 23.92 -10.33
CA ALA A 457 -23.10 24.53 -9.97
C ALA A 457 -22.96 25.70 -8.98
N SER A 458 -21.74 26.19 -8.71
CA SER A 458 -21.44 27.25 -7.74
C SER A 458 -21.95 27.02 -6.31
N ARG A 459 -22.35 25.79 -5.95
CA ARG A 459 -22.69 25.39 -4.57
C ARG A 459 -21.47 25.34 -3.66
N ARG A 460 -20.27 25.26 -4.24
CA ARG A 460 -18.98 25.34 -3.55
C ARG A 460 -18.09 26.30 -4.33
N ALA A 461 -17.45 27.24 -3.62
CA ALA A 461 -16.49 28.16 -4.24
C ALA A 461 -15.25 27.39 -4.76
N LEU A 462 -14.70 27.83 -5.89
CA LEU A 462 -13.45 27.29 -6.44
C LEU A 462 -12.24 27.91 -5.73
N THR A 463 -12.07 27.60 -4.45
CA THR A 463 -10.97 28.08 -3.59
C THR A 463 -10.30 26.93 -2.86
N HIS A 464 -9.12 27.17 -2.27
CA HIS A 464 -8.44 26.14 -1.48
C HIS A 464 -9.18 25.84 -0.18
N GLU A 465 -9.74 26.89 0.41
CA GLU A 465 -10.46 26.96 1.67
C GLU A 465 -11.74 26.13 1.59
N ALA A 466 -12.54 26.35 0.54
CA ALA A 466 -13.75 25.56 0.28
C ALA A 466 -13.44 24.09 -0.03
N LEU A 467 -12.23 23.74 -0.48
CA LEU A 467 -11.79 22.34 -0.59
C LEU A 467 -11.20 21.77 0.71
N ASP A 468 -10.81 22.61 1.67
CA ASP A 468 -10.25 22.19 2.96
C ASP A 468 -11.33 21.74 3.96
N GLU A 469 -12.57 22.21 3.80
CA GLU A 469 -13.77 21.70 4.48
C GLU A 469 -14.07 20.22 4.17
N LEU A 470 -13.54 19.69 3.07
CA LEU A 470 -13.85 18.33 2.61
C LEU A 470 -13.01 17.27 3.35
N PRO A 471 -13.56 16.07 3.60
CA PRO A 471 -12.85 14.98 4.27
C PRO A 471 -11.50 14.64 3.63
N HIS A 472 -10.43 14.76 4.40
CA HIS A 472 -9.06 14.58 3.90
C HIS A 472 -8.84 13.17 3.34
N SER A 473 -8.76 13.07 2.01
CA SER A 473 -8.62 11.80 1.31
C SER A 473 -7.66 11.91 0.11
N PRO A 474 -6.92 10.83 -0.25
CA PRO A 474 -6.02 10.85 -1.39
C PRO A 474 -6.67 11.24 -2.74
N PRO A 475 -7.93 10.85 -3.05
CA PRO A 475 -8.62 11.32 -4.25
C PRO A 475 -8.84 12.84 -4.28
N LEU A 476 -9.19 13.47 -3.15
CA LEU A 476 -9.43 14.92 -3.09
C LEU A 476 -8.14 15.73 -3.07
N ALA A 477 -7.10 15.25 -2.38
CA ALA A 477 -5.76 15.83 -2.51
C ALA A 477 -5.26 15.81 -3.97
N HIS A 478 -5.53 14.71 -4.69
CA HIS A 478 -5.22 14.64 -6.12
C HIS A 478 -6.11 15.54 -6.99
N LEU A 479 -7.40 15.71 -6.66
CA LEU A 479 -8.28 16.67 -7.34
C LEU A 479 -7.77 18.11 -7.20
N ARG A 480 -7.33 18.52 -6.00
CA ARG A 480 -6.72 19.84 -5.79
C ARG A 480 -5.48 20.03 -6.65
N GLU A 481 -4.57 19.05 -6.70
CA GLU A 481 -3.38 19.11 -7.57
C GLU A 481 -3.73 19.13 -9.06
N VAL A 482 -4.81 18.46 -9.48
CA VAL A 482 -5.35 18.56 -10.86
C VAL A 482 -5.85 19.98 -11.14
N LEU A 483 -6.59 20.59 -10.22
CA LEU A 483 -7.11 21.96 -10.35
C LEU A 483 -5.97 22.99 -10.40
N ILE A 484 -4.93 22.85 -9.57
CA ILE A 484 -3.71 23.68 -9.67
C ILE A 484 -3.03 23.46 -11.03
N GLY A 485 -2.92 22.20 -11.48
CA GLY A 485 -2.23 21.83 -12.72
C GLY A 485 -2.86 22.40 -13.99
N VAL A 486 -4.18 22.60 -14.02
CA VAL A 486 -4.90 23.27 -15.12
C VAL A 486 -5.09 24.78 -14.92
N GLY A 487 -4.50 25.37 -13.88
CA GLY A 487 -4.63 26.80 -13.56
C GLY A 487 -5.98 27.21 -12.96
N ALA A 488 -6.82 26.25 -12.56
CA ALA A 488 -8.10 26.52 -11.91
C ALA A 488 -7.98 26.94 -10.43
N LEU A 489 -6.83 26.66 -9.81
CA LEU A 489 -6.45 27.14 -8.48
C LEU A 489 -5.00 27.66 -8.51
N PRO A 490 -4.65 28.68 -7.70
CA PRO A 490 -3.27 29.13 -7.57
C PRO A 490 -2.39 28.05 -6.93
N ARG A 491 -1.07 28.16 -7.08
CA ARG A 491 -0.14 27.25 -6.37
C ARG A 491 -0.14 27.59 -4.87
N ARG A 492 -0.43 26.60 -4.02
CA ARG A 492 -0.39 26.70 -2.55
C ARG A 492 0.60 25.72 -1.95
N ASP A 493 1.27 26.12 -0.88
CA ASP A 493 2.12 25.23 -0.08
C ASP A 493 1.25 24.38 0.86
N GLU A 494 0.67 23.31 0.31
CA GLU A 494 -0.14 22.33 1.03
C GLU A 494 0.59 21.69 2.23
N HIS A 495 1.93 21.71 2.27
CA HIS A 495 2.68 21.24 3.42
C HIS A 495 2.77 22.30 4.52
N MET A 496 2.99 23.57 4.18
CA MET A 496 2.95 24.67 5.15
C MET A 496 1.56 24.83 5.78
N VAL A 497 0.48 24.81 4.98
CA VAL A 497 -0.91 24.86 5.49
C VAL A 497 -1.18 23.74 6.49
N ARG A 498 -0.64 22.54 6.24
CA ARG A 498 -0.76 21.40 7.15
C ARG A 498 0.10 21.54 8.40
N ILE A 499 1.21 22.28 8.36
CA ILE A 499 1.99 22.63 9.55
C ILE A 499 1.20 23.62 10.40
N GLU A 500 0.68 24.68 9.79
CA GLU A 500 -0.11 25.74 10.45
C GLU A 500 -1.34 25.14 11.13
N ARG A 501 -2.21 24.45 10.39
CA ARG A 501 -3.40 23.76 10.94
C ARG A 501 -3.06 22.81 12.10
N PHE A 502 -1.96 22.06 12.00
CA PHE A 502 -1.51 21.18 13.08
C PHE A 502 -1.04 21.96 14.32
N VAL A 503 -0.30 23.06 14.12
CA VAL A 503 0.13 23.94 15.22
C VAL A 503 -1.06 24.60 15.88
N ASP A 504 -2.00 25.15 15.12
CA ASP A 504 -3.20 25.81 15.64
C ASP A 504 -4.06 24.83 16.45
N GLN A 505 -4.28 23.61 15.94
CA GLN A 505 -4.96 22.53 16.68
C GLN A 505 -4.22 22.14 17.97
N THR A 506 -2.89 22.07 17.94
CA THR A 506 -2.09 21.73 19.13
C THR A 506 -2.14 22.85 20.18
N LEU A 507 -2.12 24.11 19.75
CA LEU A 507 -2.23 25.27 20.64
C LEU A 507 -3.64 25.44 21.20
N ALA A 508 -4.67 25.10 20.43
CA ALA A 508 -6.06 25.12 20.89
C ALA A 508 -6.37 24.00 21.89
N ALA A 509 -5.68 22.86 21.78
CA ALA A 509 -5.81 21.73 22.70
C ALA A 509 -5.08 21.91 24.05
N GLN A 510 -4.16 22.88 24.16
CA GLN A 510 -3.49 23.18 25.43
C GLN A 510 -4.38 24.09 26.29
N ALA A 511 -4.78 23.59 27.46
CA ALA A 511 -5.62 24.28 28.43
C ALA A 511 -4.82 25.29 29.28
N ASP A 512 -3.55 24.99 29.58
CA ASP A 512 -2.66 25.88 30.32
C ASP A 512 -2.28 27.10 29.45
N LEU A 513 -2.63 28.30 29.92
CA LEU A 513 -2.38 29.55 29.21
C LEU A 513 -0.89 29.91 29.10
N GLU A 514 -0.08 29.64 30.13
CA GLU A 514 1.35 29.91 30.10
C GLU A 514 2.06 28.97 29.14
N GLN A 515 1.74 27.67 29.21
CA GLN A 515 2.27 26.69 28.27
C GLN A 515 1.85 26.98 26.84
N ARG A 516 0.58 27.38 26.61
CA ARG A 516 0.10 27.78 25.29
C ARG A 516 0.88 28.98 24.75
N GLN A 517 1.20 29.98 25.57
CA GLN A 517 2.06 31.10 25.18
C GLN A 517 3.49 30.65 24.82
N VAL A 518 4.12 29.81 25.66
CA VAL A 518 5.47 29.28 25.41
C VAL A 518 5.51 28.43 24.13
N LEU A 519 4.53 27.55 23.96
CA LEU A 519 4.38 26.72 22.76
C LEU A 519 4.15 27.60 21.52
N HIS A 520 3.29 28.62 21.57
CA HIS A 520 3.07 29.54 20.44
C HIS A 520 4.37 30.27 20.03
N ARG A 521 5.13 30.78 21.02
CA ARG A 521 6.46 31.39 20.78
C ARG A 521 7.43 30.40 20.12
N TYR A 522 7.40 29.13 20.49
CA TYR A 522 8.27 28.10 19.91
C TYR A 522 7.81 27.66 18.52
N THR A 523 6.53 27.31 18.34
CA THR A 523 6.02 26.75 17.08
C THR A 523 5.92 27.82 15.99
N VAL A 524 5.30 28.96 16.27
CA VAL A 524 5.05 30.00 15.26
C VAL A 524 6.32 30.82 15.04
N TRP A 525 6.87 31.44 16.08
CA TRP A 525 7.96 32.40 15.93
C TRP A 525 9.35 31.76 15.77
N HIS A 526 9.55 30.51 16.23
CA HIS A 526 10.82 29.80 16.05
C HIS A 526 10.77 28.73 14.95
N LEU A 527 9.85 27.76 14.97
CA LEU A 527 9.82 26.67 13.99
C LEU A 527 9.31 27.13 12.62
N ILE A 528 8.09 27.70 12.53
CA ILE A 528 7.48 28.12 11.25
C ILE A 528 8.28 29.27 10.62
N ARG A 529 8.61 30.32 11.38
CA ARG A 529 9.40 31.45 10.86
C ARG A 529 10.75 31.02 10.26
N ARG A 530 11.51 30.16 10.97
CA ARG A 530 12.79 29.64 10.44
C ARG A 530 12.58 28.71 9.26
N LEU A 531 11.50 27.94 9.22
CA LEU A 531 11.18 27.08 8.08
C LEU A 531 10.89 27.92 6.82
N ARG A 532 10.04 28.95 6.93
CA ARG A 532 9.76 29.90 5.85
C ARG A 532 11.05 30.59 5.36
N GLN A 533 11.87 31.11 6.28
CA GLN A 533 13.16 31.73 5.96
C GLN A 533 14.12 30.78 5.24
N ARG A 534 14.27 29.54 5.73
CA ARG A 534 15.15 28.54 5.12
C ARG A 534 14.65 28.04 3.75
N ASN A 535 13.34 28.03 3.55
CA ASN A 535 12.74 27.65 2.28
C ASN A 535 12.87 28.75 1.22
N ASN A 536 12.98 30.02 1.61
CA ASN A 536 13.15 31.16 0.70
C ASN A 536 12.19 31.10 -0.52
N GLY A 537 10.88 31.07 -0.24
CA GLY A 537 9.82 30.96 -1.25
C GLY A 537 9.48 29.54 -1.73
N HIS A 538 10.31 28.53 -1.46
CA HIS A 538 10.03 27.15 -1.87
C HIS A 538 8.98 26.47 -0.99
N ALA A 539 8.17 25.59 -1.60
CA ALA A 539 7.20 24.79 -0.86
C ALA A 539 7.88 23.82 0.14
N ALA A 540 7.28 23.67 1.31
CA ALA A 540 7.73 22.75 2.35
C ALA A 540 7.60 21.28 1.90
N THR A 541 8.49 20.43 2.41
CA THR A 541 8.46 18.99 2.16
C THR A 541 7.73 18.22 3.26
N ILE A 542 7.31 16.99 2.95
CA ILE A 542 6.72 16.08 3.95
C ILE A 542 7.68 15.78 5.11
N GLU A 543 9.00 15.73 4.86
CA GLU A 543 10.02 15.59 5.89
C GLU A 543 10.09 16.81 6.81
N GLN A 544 9.93 18.02 6.28
CA GLN A 544 9.86 19.26 7.08
C GLN A 544 8.58 19.30 7.92
N PHE A 545 7.42 18.93 7.36
CA PHE A 545 6.17 18.77 8.12
C PHE A 545 6.35 17.77 9.27
N ASN A 546 6.89 16.58 8.99
CA ASN A 546 7.13 15.57 10.04
C ASN A 546 8.11 16.05 11.11
N SER A 547 9.16 16.80 10.72
CA SER A 547 10.15 17.35 11.66
C SER A 547 9.55 18.43 12.57
N VAL A 548 8.69 19.32 12.05
CA VAL A 548 7.96 20.28 12.88
C VAL A 548 7.01 19.53 13.81
N ARG A 549 6.20 18.60 13.28
CA ARG A 549 5.25 17.80 14.08
C ARG A 549 5.93 17.09 15.25
N GLN A 550 7.06 16.41 14.99
CA GLN A 550 7.84 15.72 16.02
C GLN A 550 8.41 16.68 17.07
N ARG A 551 8.90 17.87 16.67
CA ARG A 551 9.44 18.87 17.59
C ARG A 551 8.37 19.55 18.44
N THR A 552 7.17 19.75 17.89
CA THR A 552 6.03 20.27 18.64
C THR A 552 5.56 19.26 19.68
N HIS A 553 5.28 18.00 19.30
CA HIS A 553 4.90 16.96 20.28
C HIS A 553 5.97 16.73 21.34
N ALA A 554 7.26 16.86 21.01
CA ALA A 554 8.33 16.74 21.99
C ALA A 554 8.44 17.92 22.95
N ALA A 555 7.97 19.11 22.57
CA ALA A 555 7.85 20.25 23.48
C ALA A 555 6.65 20.07 24.41
N VAL A 556 5.50 19.68 23.86
CA VAL A 556 4.27 19.34 24.60
C VAL A 556 4.57 18.26 25.65
N ALA A 557 5.09 17.10 25.26
CA ALA A 557 5.40 15.99 26.19
C ALA A 557 6.46 16.31 27.27
N PHE A 558 7.26 17.36 27.11
CA PHE A 558 8.15 17.84 28.17
C PHE A 558 7.44 18.81 29.12
N LEU A 559 6.60 19.70 28.59
CA LEU A 559 5.79 20.63 29.39
C LEU A 559 4.69 19.90 30.19
N ASP A 560 4.05 18.90 29.59
CA ASP A 560 3.05 18.06 30.25
C ASP A 560 3.68 17.33 31.45
N TRP A 561 4.86 16.70 31.25
CA TRP A 561 5.60 16.02 32.32
C TRP A 561 6.02 16.97 33.46
N LEU A 562 6.40 18.21 33.14
CA LEU A 562 6.69 19.23 34.15
C LEU A 562 5.43 19.55 34.99
N THR A 563 4.27 19.71 34.35
CA THR A 563 2.99 19.91 35.05
C THR A 563 2.58 18.69 35.88
N GLU A 564 2.73 17.47 35.37
CA GLU A 564 2.48 16.24 36.14
C GLU A 564 3.32 16.18 37.43
N HIS A 565 4.54 16.72 37.39
CA HIS A 565 5.45 16.81 38.54
C HIS A 565 5.36 18.13 39.33
N GLN A 566 4.40 19.00 39.02
CA GLN A 566 4.19 20.31 39.65
C GLN A 566 5.40 21.25 39.58
N ILE A 567 6.16 21.17 38.48
CA ILE A 567 7.33 22.00 38.17
C ILE A 567 6.98 22.93 37.01
N THR A 568 7.48 24.17 37.02
CA THR A 568 7.35 25.09 35.89
C THR A 568 8.62 25.08 35.04
N LEU A 569 8.52 25.51 33.77
CA LEU A 569 9.69 25.60 32.89
C LEU A 569 10.82 26.49 33.49
N GLY A 570 10.43 27.51 34.27
CA GLY A 570 11.35 28.42 34.96
C GLY A 570 11.95 27.86 36.25
N SER A 571 11.21 27.07 37.03
CA SER A 571 11.70 26.46 38.27
C SER A 571 12.46 25.14 38.08
N CYS A 572 12.28 24.48 36.94
CA CYS A 572 12.95 23.24 36.55
C CYS A 572 14.47 23.32 36.74
N GLN A 573 15.03 22.38 37.50
CA GLN A 573 16.46 22.24 37.75
C GLN A 573 17.08 21.17 36.84
N GLN A 574 18.42 21.17 36.76
CA GLN A 574 19.13 20.16 35.97
C GLN A 574 18.81 18.72 36.44
N ALA A 575 18.63 18.52 37.74
CA ALA A 575 18.22 17.24 38.32
C ALA A 575 16.83 16.76 37.83
N ASP A 576 15.88 17.67 37.60
CA ASP A 576 14.56 17.33 37.04
C ASP A 576 14.67 16.94 35.56
N LEU A 577 15.50 17.65 34.81
CA LEU A 577 15.79 17.30 33.42
C LEU A 577 16.47 15.93 33.30
N ASP A 578 17.42 15.63 34.18
CA ASP A 578 18.12 14.34 34.19
C ASP A 578 17.19 13.19 34.66
N ARG A 579 16.28 13.45 35.61
CA ARG A 579 15.17 12.55 35.97
C ARG A 579 14.28 12.27 34.76
N TRP A 580 13.82 13.30 34.05
CA TRP A 580 12.99 13.15 32.85
C TRP A 580 13.70 12.35 31.73
N LEU A 581 15.01 12.53 31.57
CA LEU A 581 15.78 11.78 30.58
C LEU A 581 15.87 10.28 30.91
N THR A 582 15.81 9.90 32.19
CA THR A 582 15.86 8.50 32.65
C THR A 582 14.48 7.86 32.85
N ASP A 583 13.44 8.64 33.12
CA ASP A 583 12.05 8.20 33.32
C ASP A 583 11.56 7.22 32.21
N ALA A 584 10.92 6.12 32.58
CA ALA A 584 10.40 5.14 31.63
C ALA A 584 9.21 5.67 30.82
N THR A 585 8.40 6.57 31.38
CA THR A 585 7.18 7.14 30.78
C THR A 585 7.48 8.27 29.79
N ALA A 586 8.59 8.99 29.99
CA ALA A 586 8.97 10.14 29.18
C ALA A 586 9.14 9.80 27.68
N THR A 587 8.31 10.39 26.82
CA THR A 587 8.38 10.19 25.37
C THR A 587 9.21 11.28 24.68
N HIS A 588 9.57 11.06 23.40
CA HIS A 588 10.18 12.06 22.51
C HIS A 588 11.50 12.74 22.96
N ARG A 589 12.15 12.29 24.05
CA ARG A 589 13.39 12.80 24.67
C ARG A 589 14.41 13.45 23.71
N GLN A 590 14.84 12.73 22.68
CA GLN A 590 15.82 13.21 21.68
C GLN A 590 15.37 14.46 20.90
N ALA A 591 14.07 14.59 20.62
CA ALA A 591 13.53 15.71 19.86
C ALA A 591 13.28 16.96 20.73
N ALA A 592 12.93 16.78 22.01
CA ALA A 592 12.67 17.88 22.95
C ALA A 592 13.94 18.69 23.26
N GLY A 593 15.13 18.10 23.08
CA GLY A 593 16.39 18.84 23.20
C GLY A 593 16.47 20.06 22.28
N HIS A 594 15.70 20.13 21.18
CA HIS A 594 15.55 21.36 20.39
C HIS A 594 14.75 22.45 21.10
N PHE A 595 13.67 22.08 21.80
CA PHE A 595 12.85 22.98 22.60
C PHE A 595 13.62 23.49 23.82
N ILE A 596 14.24 22.60 24.60
CA ILE A 596 14.99 22.96 25.81
C ILE A 596 16.16 23.91 25.48
N ARG A 597 16.94 23.64 24.42
CA ARG A 597 17.99 24.58 23.96
C ARG A 597 17.44 25.93 23.49
N TRP A 598 16.24 25.95 22.92
CA TRP A 598 15.56 27.21 22.57
C TRP A 598 15.09 27.94 23.84
N ALA A 599 14.48 27.25 24.81
CA ALA A 599 13.99 27.82 26.06
C ALA A 599 15.14 28.45 26.86
N HIS A 600 16.26 27.73 27.06
CA HIS A 600 17.47 28.26 27.69
C HIS A 600 18.01 29.49 26.96
N LYS A 601 18.09 29.46 25.60
CA LYS A 601 18.54 30.63 24.83
C LYS A 601 17.60 31.84 24.97
N ASN A 602 16.32 31.63 25.23
CA ASN A 602 15.33 32.69 25.46
C ASN A 602 15.16 33.04 26.95
N LYS A 603 16.04 32.56 27.84
CA LYS A 603 15.98 32.77 29.30
C LYS A 603 14.68 32.28 29.95
N LEU A 604 14.03 31.26 29.37
CA LEU A 604 12.79 30.66 29.91
C LEU A 604 13.07 29.51 30.90
N THR A 605 14.30 29.02 30.97
CA THR A 605 14.75 27.96 31.88
C THR A 605 16.26 28.06 32.11
N SER A 606 16.73 27.56 33.25
CA SER A 606 18.17 27.47 33.60
C SER A 606 18.82 26.18 33.06
N VAL A 607 18.04 25.12 32.79
CA VAL A 607 18.55 23.79 32.46
C VAL A 607 19.26 23.74 31.11
N ARG A 608 20.24 22.84 30.99
CA ARG A 608 21.05 22.68 29.78
C ARG A 608 21.01 21.25 29.27
N ILE A 609 20.81 21.12 27.96
CA ILE A 609 20.93 19.85 27.26
C ILE A 609 21.92 19.96 26.11
N GLY A 610 22.94 19.10 26.14
CA GLY A 610 23.99 19.04 25.13
C GLY A 610 23.40 18.86 23.72
N ALA A 611 23.96 19.56 22.74
CA ALA A 611 23.71 19.22 21.35
C ALA A 611 24.37 17.87 21.07
N HIS A 612 23.59 16.87 20.67
CA HIS A 612 24.13 15.68 20.01
C HIS A 612 24.87 16.15 18.75
N ARG A 613 26.20 16.27 18.83
CA ARG A 613 27.03 16.53 17.65
C ARG A 613 26.86 15.33 16.72
N TRP A 614 26.64 15.61 15.45
CA TRP A 614 26.69 14.58 14.43
C TRP A 614 28.15 14.12 14.32
N MET A 615 28.45 12.95 14.89
CA MET A 615 29.79 12.36 14.95
C MET A 615 30.18 11.70 13.61
N GLY A 616 29.85 12.34 12.48
CA GLY A 616 30.04 11.84 11.12
C GLY A 616 29.13 10.65 10.71
N PRO A 617 29.36 10.04 9.53
CA PRO A 617 28.53 8.96 8.99
C PRO A 617 28.59 7.65 9.79
N THR A 618 27.44 7.01 10.04
CA THR A 618 27.31 5.81 10.90
C THR A 618 27.87 4.50 10.32
N ARG A 619 28.26 4.48 9.05
CA ARG A 619 28.99 3.40 8.36
C ARG A 619 29.44 3.96 7.01
N PRO A 620 30.73 3.89 6.64
CA PRO A 620 31.12 4.00 5.24
C PRO A 620 30.36 2.95 4.41
N LEU A 621 30.01 3.29 3.18
CA LEU A 621 29.98 2.26 2.14
C LEU A 621 31.42 1.83 1.91
N ASP A 622 31.64 0.52 1.76
CA ASP A 622 32.85 0.02 1.10
C ASP A 622 32.97 0.71 -0.27
N ASP A 623 34.11 1.37 -0.50
CA ASP A 623 34.33 2.15 -1.73
C ASP A 623 34.28 1.24 -2.97
N GLN A 624 34.71 -0.03 -2.85
CA GLN A 624 34.60 -0.97 -3.95
C GLN A 624 33.14 -1.27 -4.31
N ASN A 625 32.27 -1.47 -3.30
CA ASN A 625 30.83 -1.60 -3.52
C ASN A 625 30.20 -0.32 -4.12
N ARG A 626 30.62 0.88 -3.70
CA ARG A 626 30.17 2.16 -4.29
C ARG A 626 30.52 2.23 -5.78
N TRP A 627 31.77 1.94 -6.15
CA TRP A 627 32.21 1.95 -7.54
C TRP A 627 31.59 0.83 -8.40
N ASN A 628 31.35 -0.35 -7.83
CA ASN A 628 30.62 -1.43 -8.48
C ASN A 628 29.19 -1.01 -8.84
N ILE A 629 28.48 -0.34 -7.93
CA ILE A 629 27.13 0.19 -8.22
C ILE A 629 27.23 1.31 -9.27
N ALA A 630 28.18 2.25 -9.16
CA ALA A 630 28.35 3.31 -10.14
C ALA A 630 28.60 2.76 -11.57
N ARG A 631 29.54 1.83 -11.74
CA ARG A 631 29.80 1.14 -13.02
C ARG A 631 28.54 0.45 -13.54
N ARG A 632 27.78 -0.23 -12.68
CA ARG A 632 26.49 -0.81 -13.08
C ARG A 632 25.51 0.24 -13.59
N LEU A 633 25.35 1.39 -12.91
CA LEU A 633 24.43 2.44 -13.38
C LEU A 633 24.88 3.10 -14.69
N LEU A 634 26.17 3.14 -14.97
CA LEU A 634 26.68 3.66 -16.25
C LEU A 634 26.33 2.72 -17.42
N HIS A 635 26.37 1.40 -17.23
CA HIS A 635 26.33 0.43 -18.34
C HIS A 635 25.13 -0.56 -18.37
N ASP A 636 24.33 -0.68 -17.30
CA ASP A 636 23.18 -1.60 -17.23
C ASP A 636 21.92 -0.98 -17.87
N ASP A 637 21.77 -1.14 -19.18
CA ASP A 637 20.62 -0.65 -19.96
C ASP A 637 19.29 -1.36 -19.65
N SER A 638 19.29 -2.42 -18.82
CA SER A 638 18.04 -2.99 -18.29
C SER A 638 17.39 -2.08 -17.22
N LEU A 639 18.16 -1.15 -16.64
CA LEU A 639 17.70 -0.18 -15.66
C LEU A 639 17.16 1.08 -16.34
N LYS A 640 16.12 1.67 -15.74
CA LYS A 640 15.52 2.92 -16.24
C LYS A 640 16.55 4.05 -16.26
N PRO A 641 16.62 4.88 -17.32
CA PRO A 641 17.49 6.04 -17.39
C PRO A 641 17.36 6.96 -16.17
N ASP A 642 16.12 7.29 -15.77
CA ASP A 642 15.80 8.09 -14.59
C ASP A 642 16.48 7.56 -13.30
N ASP A 643 16.42 6.24 -13.10
CA ASP A 643 16.90 5.60 -11.88
C ASP A 643 18.45 5.47 -11.90
N ARG A 644 19.04 5.31 -13.10
CA ARG A 644 20.50 5.38 -13.32
C ARG A 644 21.05 6.77 -13.04
N LEU A 645 20.47 7.81 -13.66
CA LEU A 645 20.92 9.19 -13.49
C LEU A 645 20.79 9.65 -12.04
N ALA A 646 19.65 9.40 -11.40
CA ALA A 646 19.45 9.75 -10.00
C ALA A 646 20.42 9.02 -9.05
N GLY A 647 20.76 7.76 -9.33
CA GLY A 647 21.75 7.02 -8.55
C GLY A 647 23.17 7.60 -8.72
N LEU A 648 23.57 7.97 -9.94
CA LEU A 648 24.86 8.60 -10.22
C LEU A 648 24.97 10.00 -9.59
N LEU A 649 23.89 10.79 -9.59
CA LEU A 649 23.83 12.07 -8.89
C LEU A 649 24.08 11.93 -7.37
N ILE A 650 23.65 10.83 -6.74
CA ILE A 650 23.94 10.54 -5.33
C ILE A 650 25.37 10.02 -5.15
N LEU A 651 25.83 9.10 -6.02
CA LEU A 651 27.10 8.36 -5.83
C LEU A 651 28.33 9.15 -6.25
N LEU A 652 28.21 10.05 -7.23
CA LEU A 652 29.32 10.82 -7.81
C LEU A 652 29.24 12.30 -7.43
N TYR A 653 28.07 12.92 -7.59
CA TYR A 653 27.85 14.35 -7.31
C TYR A 653 27.29 14.62 -5.91
N ALA A 654 27.30 13.59 -5.07
CA ALA A 654 26.90 13.58 -3.67
C ALA A 654 25.52 14.20 -3.37
N GLN A 655 24.57 14.21 -4.31
CA GLN A 655 23.29 14.90 -4.16
C GLN A 655 22.32 14.20 -3.19
N THR A 656 21.41 14.97 -2.59
CA THR A 656 20.34 14.37 -1.77
C THR A 656 19.15 13.96 -2.65
N PRO A 657 18.39 12.91 -2.27
CA PRO A 657 17.11 12.61 -2.92
C PRO A 657 16.16 13.82 -2.93
N ALA A 658 16.17 14.67 -1.89
CA ALA A 658 15.32 15.86 -1.83
C ALA A 658 15.75 16.97 -2.81
N ALA A 659 17.03 17.07 -3.16
CA ALA A 659 17.53 17.95 -4.20
C ALA A 659 17.21 17.39 -5.59
N ILE A 660 17.51 16.10 -5.82
CA ILE A 660 17.24 15.42 -7.10
C ILE A 660 15.75 15.45 -7.45
N CYS A 661 14.86 15.22 -6.48
CA CYS A 661 13.42 15.38 -6.66
C CYS A 661 13.01 16.79 -7.11
N ARG A 662 13.79 17.84 -6.82
CA ARG A 662 13.48 19.21 -7.24
C ARG A 662 14.21 19.64 -8.51
N MET A 663 15.00 18.77 -9.13
CA MET A 663 15.65 19.09 -10.40
C MET A 663 14.62 19.25 -11.51
N THR A 664 14.91 20.19 -12.38
CA THR A 664 14.15 20.65 -13.52
C THR A 664 14.99 20.49 -14.79
N THR A 665 14.40 20.78 -15.95
CA THR A 665 15.13 20.78 -17.22
C THR A 665 16.23 21.84 -17.28
N VAL A 666 16.05 22.99 -16.62
CA VAL A 666 17.01 24.11 -16.68
C VAL A 666 18.27 23.88 -15.83
N ASP A 667 18.28 22.85 -14.97
CA ASP A 667 19.49 22.44 -14.24
C ASP A 667 20.51 21.71 -15.14
N PHE A 668 20.15 21.43 -16.41
CA PHE A 668 20.99 20.76 -17.40
C PHE A 668 21.03 21.53 -18.72
N GLU A 669 22.21 21.95 -19.16
CA GLU A 669 22.43 22.58 -20.47
C GLU A 669 22.88 21.53 -21.48
N LEU A 670 21.92 20.85 -22.10
CA LEU A 670 22.18 19.73 -23.00
C LEU A 670 22.75 20.13 -24.37
N ASP A 671 22.47 21.36 -24.80
CA ASP A 671 22.90 21.93 -26.08
C ASP A 671 24.34 22.47 -26.03
N SER A 672 24.97 22.43 -24.85
CA SER A 672 26.39 22.74 -24.67
C SER A 672 27.24 21.49 -24.84
N ASP A 673 28.39 21.63 -25.50
CA ASP A 673 29.41 20.58 -25.56
C ASP A 673 30.70 21.04 -24.84
N PRO A 674 31.13 20.38 -23.76
CA PRO A 674 30.46 19.27 -23.06
C PRO A 674 29.31 19.73 -22.16
N VAL A 675 28.27 18.88 -22.05
CA VAL A 675 27.03 19.11 -21.29
C VAL A 675 27.30 19.63 -19.88
N ARG A 676 26.61 20.69 -19.47
CA ARG A 676 26.76 21.31 -18.14
C ARG A 676 25.59 20.98 -17.19
N LEU A 677 25.93 20.72 -15.93
CA LEU A 677 25.02 20.48 -14.82
C LEU A 677 25.15 21.59 -13.77
N HIS A 678 24.03 22.22 -13.42
CA HIS A 678 23.95 23.25 -12.39
C HIS A 678 23.49 22.65 -11.05
N LEU A 679 24.37 22.63 -10.05
CA LEU A 679 24.03 22.28 -8.66
C LEU A 679 24.31 23.43 -7.68
N GLY A 680 25.14 24.40 -8.09
CA GLY A 680 25.51 25.60 -7.33
C GLY A 680 25.82 26.76 -8.28
N SER A 681 26.62 27.73 -7.85
CA SER A 681 26.96 28.91 -8.66
C SER A 681 28.01 28.64 -9.75
N SER A 682 28.66 27.48 -9.74
CA SER A 682 29.57 27.03 -10.79
C SER A 682 29.00 25.78 -11.47
N PRO A 683 28.74 25.79 -12.78
CA PRO A 683 28.34 24.59 -13.50
C PRO A 683 29.45 23.52 -13.47
N ILE A 684 29.05 22.27 -13.61
CA ILE A 684 29.92 21.10 -13.69
C ILE A 684 29.80 20.50 -15.10
N HIS A 685 30.92 20.29 -15.78
CA HIS A 685 30.93 19.54 -17.04
C HIS A 685 30.69 18.05 -16.77
N LEU A 686 29.69 17.47 -17.43
CA LEU A 686 29.39 16.05 -17.34
C LEU A 686 30.24 15.26 -18.35
N PRO A 687 31.08 14.31 -17.92
CA PRO A 687 31.78 13.42 -18.83
C PRO A 687 30.82 12.38 -19.42
N GLU A 688 31.16 11.82 -20.57
CA GLU A 688 30.49 10.60 -21.05
C GLU A 688 30.88 9.39 -20.17
N PRO A 689 29.98 8.41 -19.94
CA PRO A 689 28.63 8.27 -20.52
C PRO A 689 27.52 9.01 -19.73
N VAL A 690 27.85 9.86 -18.74
CA VAL A 690 26.85 10.55 -17.90
C VAL A 690 26.09 11.62 -18.69
N ALA A 691 26.76 12.32 -19.61
CA ALA A 691 26.14 13.32 -20.48
C ALA A 691 25.08 12.69 -21.43
N GLY A 692 25.40 11.58 -22.09
CA GLY A 692 24.47 10.80 -22.91
C GLY A 692 23.28 10.27 -22.10
N LEU A 693 23.51 9.80 -20.88
CA LEU A 693 22.44 9.38 -19.98
C LEU A 693 21.53 10.57 -19.55
N ALA A 694 22.11 11.75 -19.28
CA ALA A 694 21.34 12.95 -18.96
C ALA A 694 20.44 13.38 -20.13
N ARG A 695 20.97 13.40 -21.35
CA ARG A 695 20.19 13.60 -22.59
C ARG A 695 19.04 12.59 -22.69
N LEU A 696 19.33 11.29 -22.52
CA LEU A 696 18.34 10.21 -22.60
C LEU A 696 17.22 10.35 -21.55
N THR A 697 17.53 10.71 -20.30
CA THR A 697 16.52 10.98 -19.26
C THR A 697 15.67 12.20 -19.60
N VAL A 698 16.25 13.24 -20.19
CA VAL A 698 15.51 14.45 -20.57
C VAL A 698 14.55 14.19 -21.74
N SER A 699 14.98 13.44 -22.76
CA SER A 699 14.15 13.08 -23.92
C SER A 699 13.04 12.08 -23.57
N ASN A 700 13.32 11.10 -22.70
CA ASN A 700 12.34 10.07 -22.31
C ASN A 700 11.37 10.50 -21.19
N ARG A 701 11.42 11.76 -20.76
CA ARG A 701 10.65 12.29 -19.62
C ARG A 701 9.14 12.28 -19.89
N LYS A 702 8.47 11.20 -19.48
CA LYS A 702 7.00 11.06 -19.55
C LYS A 702 6.36 11.41 -18.21
N GLY A 703 5.48 12.40 -18.20
CA GLY A 703 4.64 12.71 -17.04
C GLY A 703 3.76 11.51 -16.67
N HIS A 704 3.74 11.11 -15.40
CA HIS A 704 2.94 9.96 -14.96
C HIS A 704 1.46 10.31 -14.68
N ALA A 705 1.09 11.60 -14.67
CA ALA A 705 -0.28 12.05 -14.50
C ALA A 705 -1.03 12.07 -15.84
N THR A 706 -2.23 11.49 -15.88
CA THR A 706 -3.08 11.42 -17.08
C THR A 706 -4.00 12.64 -17.27
N ILE A 707 -4.27 13.37 -16.18
CA ILE A 707 -5.16 14.55 -16.13
C ILE A 707 -4.44 15.60 -15.29
N GLY A 708 -4.65 16.88 -15.60
CA GLY A 708 -4.07 18.02 -14.89
C GLY A 708 -2.66 18.39 -15.35
N VAL A 709 -2.23 17.91 -16.51
CA VAL A 709 -0.88 18.15 -17.04
C VAL A 709 -0.91 19.21 -18.13
N LEU A 710 -0.07 20.22 -17.96
CA LEU A 710 0.47 21.04 -19.03
C LEU A 710 1.75 20.33 -19.51
N THR A 711 1.78 19.93 -20.77
CA THR A 711 2.89 19.18 -21.39
C THR A 711 3.78 20.15 -22.15
N PRO A 712 5.14 20.05 -22.10
CA PRO A 712 5.93 19.08 -21.33
C PRO A 712 6.15 19.48 -19.85
N SER A 713 6.47 18.49 -19.01
CA SER A 713 6.75 18.75 -17.59
C SER A 713 8.14 19.37 -17.38
N ILE A 714 8.20 20.43 -16.56
CA ILE A 714 9.44 21.12 -16.16
C ILE A 714 10.36 20.28 -15.26
N TRP A 715 9.82 19.30 -14.52
CA TRP A 715 10.57 18.50 -13.54
C TRP A 715 11.37 17.41 -14.22
N LEU A 716 12.67 17.32 -14.01
CA LEU A 716 13.51 16.26 -14.57
C LEU A 716 12.99 14.86 -14.22
N PHE A 717 12.51 14.70 -12.98
CA PHE A 717 11.91 13.47 -12.46
C PHE A 717 10.42 13.69 -12.13
N PRO A 718 9.49 13.57 -13.09
CA PRO A 718 8.09 13.87 -12.89
C PRO A 718 7.38 12.89 -11.95
N GLY A 719 6.43 13.40 -11.18
CA GLY A 719 5.63 12.64 -10.22
C GLY A 719 4.36 12.04 -10.83
N GLY A 720 3.68 11.21 -10.03
CA GLY A 720 2.34 10.71 -10.33
C GLY A 720 1.21 11.70 -9.99
N GLN A 721 1.52 12.80 -9.30
CA GLN A 721 0.62 13.95 -9.16
C GLN A 721 0.90 14.96 -10.27
N PRO A 722 -0.12 15.62 -10.84
CA PRO A 722 0.08 16.56 -11.95
C PRO A 722 0.88 17.78 -11.46
N GLY A 723 1.77 18.30 -12.30
CA GLY A 723 2.60 19.47 -11.96
C GLY A 723 3.60 19.27 -10.81
N ARG A 724 3.72 18.07 -10.22
CA ARG A 724 4.63 17.75 -9.10
C ARG A 724 5.75 16.81 -9.55
N PRO A 725 6.92 16.85 -8.89
CA PRO A 725 7.98 15.87 -9.11
C PRO A 725 7.71 14.55 -8.39
N ILE A 726 8.58 13.54 -8.62
CA ILE A 726 8.65 12.33 -7.79
C ILE A 726 8.91 12.71 -6.32
N SER A 727 8.25 12.04 -5.38
CA SER A 727 8.46 12.34 -3.96
C SER A 727 9.78 11.74 -3.44
N THR A 728 10.41 12.44 -2.49
CA THR A 728 11.67 12.03 -1.83
C THR A 728 11.63 10.57 -1.36
N GLY A 729 10.52 10.14 -0.75
CA GLY A 729 10.32 8.77 -0.28
C GLY A 729 10.21 7.74 -1.39
N GLN A 730 9.59 8.08 -2.54
CA GLN A 730 9.56 7.19 -3.70
C GLN A 730 10.94 7.08 -4.35
N LEU A 731 11.65 8.20 -4.54
CA LEU A 731 13.01 8.18 -5.07
C LEU A 731 13.95 7.36 -4.16
N THR A 732 13.90 7.61 -2.85
CA THR A 732 14.66 6.84 -1.84
C THR A 732 14.31 5.34 -1.90
N GLN A 733 13.04 4.98 -2.11
CA GLN A 733 12.65 3.57 -2.30
C GLN A 733 13.24 2.97 -3.58
N ARG A 734 13.31 3.71 -4.70
CA ARG A 734 13.96 3.24 -5.93
C ARG A 734 15.45 3.04 -5.72
N MET A 735 16.15 4.01 -5.12
CA MET A 735 17.57 3.92 -4.80
C MET A 735 17.90 2.72 -3.90
N ASN A 736 17.11 2.49 -2.84
CA ASN A 736 17.28 1.35 -1.95
C ASN A 736 17.13 -0.01 -2.69
N ARG A 737 16.32 -0.10 -3.76
CA ARG A 737 16.20 -1.32 -4.59
C ARG A 737 17.42 -1.56 -5.48
N LEU A 738 18.19 -0.51 -5.78
CA LEU A 738 19.47 -0.58 -6.49
C LEU A 738 20.66 -0.83 -5.54
N GLY A 739 20.41 -1.06 -4.24
CA GLY A 739 21.45 -1.21 -3.21
C GLY A 739 21.99 0.11 -2.65
N ILE A 740 21.53 1.26 -3.17
CA ILE A 740 22.02 2.58 -2.77
C ILE A 740 21.27 3.02 -1.51
N ARG A 741 21.98 3.11 -0.37
CA ARG A 741 21.51 3.76 0.86
C ARG A 741 21.86 5.26 0.80
N PRO A 742 20.94 6.19 0.45
CA PRO A 742 21.34 7.53 -0.02
C PRO A 742 22.13 8.38 0.98
N GLY A 743 21.84 8.25 2.28
CA GLY A 743 22.56 8.97 3.33
C GLY A 743 24.03 8.55 3.42
N ALA A 744 24.29 7.24 3.41
CA ALA A 744 25.66 6.71 3.41
C ALA A 744 26.39 7.04 2.11
N ALA A 745 25.72 6.82 0.96
CA ALA A 745 26.29 7.10 -0.36
C ALA A 745 26.70 8.57 -0.54
N ARG A 746 25.83 9.52 -0.15
CA ARG A 746 26.17 10.96 -0.14
C ARG A 746 27.31 11.26 0.82
N SER A 747 27.35 10.65 2.01
CA SER A 747 28.43 10.90 2.96
C SER A 747 29.79 10.42 2.45
N THR A 748 29.87 9.22 1.88
CA THR A 748 31.10 8.71 1.25
C THR A 748 31.50 9.59 0.05
N ALA A 749 30.56 10.01 -0.79
CA ALA A 749 30.84 10.89 -1.92
C ALA A 749 31.31 12.29 -1.50
N LEU A 750 30.66 12.93 -0.52
CA LEU A 750 31.13 14.22 0.03
C LEU A 750 32.52 14.11 0.67
N PHE A 751 32.80 12.99 1.35
CA PHE A 751 34.09 12.76 1.98
C PHE A 751 35.21 12.67 0.95
N GLN A 752 35.05 11.81 -0.08
CA GLN A 752 36.02 11.70 -1.18
C GLN A 752 36.25 13.05 -1.87
N LEU A 753 35.17 13.74 -2.25
CA LEU A 753 35.28 15.05 -2.91
C LEU A 753 35.96 16.09 -2.00
N ALA A 754 35.75 16.06 -0.68
CA ALA A 754 36.43 16.95 0.26
C ALA A 754 37.92 16.60 0.49
N THR A 755 38.38 15.42 0.09
CA THR A 755 39.81 15.06 -0.01
C THR A 755 40.41 15.58 -1.32
N GLU A 756 39.67 15.49 -2.42
CA GLU A 756 40.16 15.77 -3.78
C GLU A 756 40.08 17.24 -4.20
N ILE A 757 39.11 18.02 -3.70
CA ILE A 757 38.92 19.42 -4.08
C ILE A 757 38.76 20.39 -2.89
N PRO A 758 39.32 21.62 -2.96
CA PRO A 758 39.18 22.64 -1.91
C PRO A 758 37.72 22.95 -1.55
N ALA A 759 37.44 23.18 -0.27
CA ALA A 759 36.09 23.47 0.23
C ALA A 759 35.37 24.62 -0.48
N ALA A 760 36.09 25.66 -0.92
CA ALA A 760 35.50 26.77 -1.68
C ALA A 760 35.01 26.36 -3.08
N ILE A 761 35.70 25.43 -3.75
CA ILE A 761 35.27 24.88 -5.04
C ILE A 761 34.09 23.93 -4.80
N LEU A 762 34.22 23.00 -3.84
CA LEU A 762 33.17 22.06 -3.44
C LEU A 762 31.84 22.75 -3.09
N ALA A 763 31.91 23.89 -2.39
CA ALA A 763 30.75 24.72 -2.06
C ALA A 763 30.07 25.30 -3.31
N ARG A 764 30.86 25.92 -4.21
CA ARG A 764 30.35 26.53 -5.45
C ARG A 764 29.80 25.52 -6.45
N THR A 765 30.43 24.35 -6.58
CA THR A 765 30.00 23.32 -7.54
C THR A 765 28.79 22.53 -7.05
N LEU A 766 28.76 22.10 -5.77
CA LEU A 766 27.67 21.24 -5.25
C LEU A 766 26.49 22.00 -4.61
N GLY A 767 26.55 23.33 -4.53
CA GLY A 767 25.52 24.16 -3.91
C GLY A 767 25.40 23.97 -2.40
N ILE A 768 26.52 23.70 -1.71
CA ILE A 768 26.56 23.54 -0.24
C ILE A 768 27.17 24.77 0.44
N HIS A 769 26.76 25.05 1.67
CA HIS A 769 27.32 26.16 2.45
C HIS A 769 28.82 25.97 2.69
N THR A 770 29.59 27.05 2.63
CA THR A 770 31.06 27.04 2.79
C THR A 770 31.48 26.38 4.11
N ASP A 771 30.88 26.75 5.24
CA ASP A 771 31.15 26.13 6.55
C ASP A 771 30.91 24.61 6.57
N VAL A 772 29.94 24.12 5.78
CA VAL A 772 29.68 22.68 5.65
C VAL A 772 30.81 22.03 4.84
N ALA A 773 31.22 22.63 3.72
CA ALA A 773 32.37 22.15 2.94
C ALA A 773 33.67 22.15 3.77
N VAL A 774 33.95 23.21 4.53
CA VAL A 774 35.09 23.31 5.46
C VAL A 774 35.00 22.25 6.57
N SER A 775 33.81 21.98 7.09
CA SER A 775 33.61 20.91 8.09
C SER A 775 33.91 19.52 7.51
N TRP A 776 33.51 19.25 6.26
CA TRP A 776 33.86 18.01 5.58
C TRP A 776 35.36 17.92 5.28
N GLN A 777 36.00 19.01 4.84
CA GLN A 777 37.45 19.04 4.58
C GLN A 777 38.28 18.83 5.87
N ARG A 778 37.82 19.34 7.02
CA ARG A 778 38.44 19.05 8.31
C ARG A 778 38.26 17.60 8.74
N LEU A 779 37.11 17.00 8.43
CA LEU A 779 36.85 15.58 8.71
C LEU A 779 37.64 14.64 7.77
N SER A 780 37.94 15.04 6.53
CA SER A 780 38.77 14.25 5.62
C SER A 780 40.26 14.38 5.89
N ALA A 781 40.74 15.56 6.31
CA ALA A 781 42.11 15.76 6.78
C ALA A 781 42.38 15.09 8.14
N GLY A 782 41.35 14.96 8.99
CA GLY A 782 41.44 14.39 10.34
C GLY A 782 41.37 12.86 10.39
N ASP A 783 42.37 12.19 9.80
CA ASP A 783 42.72 10.79 10.05
C ASP A 783 41.55 9.77 10.01
N TRP A 784 41.21 9.35 8.79
CA TRP A 784 40.21 8.30 8.51
C TRP A 784 40.41 7.03 9.33
N THR A 785 41.66 6.65 9.60
CA THR A 785 42.02 5.47 10.38
C THR A 785 41.52 5.57 11.82
N ASN A 786 41.79 6.69 12.48
CA ASN A 786 41.24 6.97 13.82
C ASN A 786 39.71 7.07 13.81
N TYR A 787 39.13 7.72 12.81
CA TYR A 787 37.67 7.84 12.70
C TYR A 787 36.97 6.48 12.49
N ALA A 788 37.52 5.63 11.62
CA ALA A 788 37.04 4.27 11.35
C ALA A 788 37.27 3.35 12.55
N ALA A 789 38.38 3.50 13.28
CA ALA A 789 38.62 2.76 14.53
C ALA A 789 37.61 3.17 15.62
N VAL A 790 37.30 4.46 15.77
CA VAL A 790 36.29 4.97 16.70
C VAL A 790 34.87 4.52 16.32
N ILE A 791 34.56 4.33 15.03
CA ILE A 791 33.30 3.71 14.60
C ILE A 791 33.28 2.21 14.88
N SER A 792 34.38 1.49 14.61
CA SER A 792 34.49 0.05 14.79
C SER A 792 34.46 -0.38 16.25
N SER A 793 35.00 0.45 17.16
CA SER A 793 35.04 0.25 18.61
C SER A 793 33.78 0.72 19.35
N ARG A 794 32.81 1.35 18.67
CA ARG A 794 31.52 1.70 19.30
C ARG A 794 30.76 0.44 19.73
N PRO A 795 30.32 0.33 20.99
CA PRO A 795 29.37 -0.69 21.39
C PRO A 795 28.13 -0.64 20.50
N GLN A 796 27.67 -1.80 20.01
CA GLN A 796 26.52 -1.89 19.09
C GLN A 796 25.16 -1.50 19.73
N SER A 797 25.14 -0.99 20.97
CA SER A 797 23.95 -0.69 21.76
C SER A 797 23.04 0.41 21.17
N LEU A 798 23.52 1.20 20.22
CA LEU A 798 22.71 2.21 19.49
C LEU A 798 22.39 1.85 18.03
N ALA A 799 22.83 0.67 17.56
CA ALA A 799 22.50 0.14 16.23
C ALA A 799 21.68 -1.18 16.26
N ARG A 800 21.65 -1.88 17.40
CA ARG A 800 20.98 -3.20 17.57
C ARG A 800 19.44 -3.19 17.57
N ASN A 801 18.79 -2.07 17.25
CA ASN A 801 17.34 -2.01 17.04
C ASN A 801 16.91 -2.07 15.56
N THR A 802 17.85 -2.26 14.61
CA THR A 802 17.50 -2.43 13.17
C THR A 802 18.03 -3.70 12.50
N GLU A 803 19.05 -4.38 13.04
CA GLU A 803 19.55 -5.66 12.53
C GLU A 803 19.73 -6.63 13.72
N THR A 804 19.29 -7.89 13.56
CA THR A 804 19.27 -9.01 14.55
C THR A 804 18.15 -9.04 15.61
N ARG A 805 17.06 -9.76 15.29
CA ARG A 805 16.62 -10.93 16.09
C ARG A 805 16.06 -11.97 15.13
N ALA A 806 16.45 -13.22 15.34
CA ALA A 806 15.94 -14.40 14.64
C ALA A 806 14.54 -14.78 15.14
#